data_AF-A0A517VFR3-F1
#
_entry.id   AF-A0A517VFR3-F1
#
_cell.length_a   1.000
_cell.length_b   1.000
_cell.length_c   1.000
_cell.angle_alpha   90.00
_cell.angle_beta   90.00
_cell.angle_gamma   90.00
#
_symmetry.space_group_name_H-M   'P 1'
#
loop_
_entity.id
_entity.type
_entity.pdbx_description
1 polymer ?
#
loop_
_entity_poly.entity_id
_entity_poly.type
_entity_poly.pdbx_seq_one_letter_code
_entity_poly.pdbx_strand_id
1 'polypeptide(L)'
;MVSQGTLAELPEQLQQPPKNVYFWSNGTWVPYHNKVAYVKPGKEFGPELAIAHELSRAFPDENIGLIKHAKGGTAIRLWQPRMPLVRDLFQKLDNAQKAGGGEVAALFWMQGERDARFHEPAYAKKFQNLIQAVRQKSDQPELPVVFGRISRIIPEREYTDQIRQIQQQVADELANVVMIDTDALERKPEEITVNGKPTKLLAHYSSRGQIDLGTQLVQAYLKLASTGVASPRSDALATRLLNAEPNAQACCENAAQFEIAPVNLPHDPQGDNDHYGWPVATKSGDSLIVVHRAMPGHNVKLSGKADADTTYSVIVRSTDGGKTWSSPYDIRDCMQAADRNRGGMIPLSHRYKFGPKNLSPLGYKVHLNAIGTMRNGAVILVSNHGVFRSDDEGKTWRHLKTAFREDHHSGPIVYVGPRIIDDPKLGLLLFGHHTKYKNHRPGTIVRELALYQSQDGGESWNNISMPLPDWCHQAEPNFIFHQGEFYGLARNQTTRHLIQLRGKPGASFEAKETNMISKRSVDTSDLIFNPVTGNFEAVQSDRSSMSINLFSISPEKWKTADWKLECRLLDRKGIFYATADGFHTGGSVVDLQTGVQHVFFYSGAPGGPAGVFRLTRPLKTTLLTTDCQTEHEN
;
A
#
# COMPACT_ATOMS: atom_id res chain seq x y z
N MET A 1 -1.01 28.74 -16.43
CA MET A 1 -0.31 29.25 -15.22
C MET A 1 0.55 30.49 -15.48
N VAL A 2 1.28 30.58 -16.59
CA VAL A 2 1.93 31.84 -17.00
C VAL A 2 0.89 32.88 -17.42
N SER A 3 1.20 34.17 -17.26
CA SER A 3 0.31 35.28 -17.62
C SER A 3 0.13 35.34 -19.14
N GLN A 4 -1.14 35.41 -19.59
CA GLN A 4 -1.52 35.47 -21.02
C GLN A 4 -2.84 36.23 -21.28
N GLY A 5 -3.59 36.58 -20.22
CA GLY A 5 -4.77 37.46 -20.32
C GLY A 5 -4.36 38.92 -20.31
N THR A 6 -5.19 39.82 -20.84
CA THR A 6 -4.88 41.25 -21.04
C THR A 6 -5.63 42.11 -20.04
N LEU A 7 -4.96 43.05 -19.37
CA LEU A 7 -5.57 43.93 -18.36
C LEU A 7 -6.71 44.81 -18.90
N ALA A 8 -6.69 45.14 -20.20
CA ALA A 8 -7.75 45.89 -20.86
C ALA A 8 -9.09 45.13 -20.94
N GLU A 9 -9.05 43.81 -20.80
CA GLU A 9 -10.22 42.92 -20.88
C GLU A 9 -10.74 42.54 -19.49
N LEU A 10 -10.27 43.23 -18.43
CA LEU A 10 -10.69 42.94 -17.06
C LEU A 10 -12.13 43.38 -16.78
N PRO A 11 -13.00 42.48 -16.29
CA PRO A 11 -14.29 42.85 -15.75
C PRO A 11 -14.14 43.86 -14.61
N GLU A 12 -15.08 44.81 -14.52
CA GLU A 12 -15.06 45.89 -13.52
C GLU A 12 -14.86 45.36 -12.08
N GLN A 13 -15.50 44.22 -11.73
CA GLN A 13 -15.40 43.64 -10.39
C GLN A 13 -14.00 43.11 -10.02
N LEU A 14 -13.11 42.94 -11.01
CA LEU A 14 -11.74 42.47 -10.82
C LEU A 14 -10.70 43.59 -11.02
N GLN A 15 -11.13 44.83 -11.32
CA GLN A 15 -10.21 45.95 -11.53
C GLN A 15 -9.62 46.50 -10.22
N GLN A 16 -10.33 46.34 -9.11
CA GLN A 16 -9.87 46.75 -7.78
C GLN A 16 -9.23 45.57 -7.06
N PRO A 17 -7.92 45.62 -6.74
CA PRO A 17 -7.25 44.50 -6.09
C PRO A 17 -7.78 44.27 -4.66
N PRO A 18 -7.82 43.02 -4.18
CA PRO A 18 -8.19 42.71 -2.80
C PRO A 18 -7.17 43.29 -1.81
N LYS A 19 -7.65 43.76 -0.65
CA LYS A 19 -6.82 44.46 0.36
C LYS A 19 -5.99 43.52 1.23
N ASN A 20 -6.42 42.27 1.40
CA ASN A 20 -5.81 41.28 2.29
C ASN A 20 -4.95 40.23 1.57
N VAL A 21 -4.62 40.44 0.29
CA VAL A 21 -3.77 39.53 -0.49
C VAL A 21 -2.42 40.20 -0.77
N TYR A 22 -1.34 39.43 -0.68
CA TYR A 22 0.02 39.88 -0.87
C TYR A 22 0.77 38.96 -1.83
N PHE A 23 1.65 39.54 -2.64
CA PHE A 23 2.56 38.78 -3.51
C PHE A 23 3.97 38.79 -2.96
N TRP A 24 4.64 37.64 -3.06
CA TRP A 24 6.07 37.57 -2.85
C TRP A 24 6.82 38.09 -4.09
N SER A 25 7.44 39.28 -3.96
CA SER A 25 8.12 39.97 -5.05
C SER A 25 9.45 40.58 -4.64
N ASN A 26 10.50 40.34 -5.43
CA ASN A 26 11.85 40.90 -5.24
C ASN A 26 12.38 40.83 -3.79
N GLY A 27 12.06 39.74 -3.09
CA GLY A 27 12.52 39.51 -1.71
C GLY A 27 11.66 40.15 -0.62
N THR A 28 10.48 40.68 -0.94
CA THR A 28 9.53 41.23 0.04
C THR A 28 8.08 40.86 -0.29
N TRP A 29 7.23 40.84 0.73
CA TRP A 29 5.78 40.83 0.53
C TRP A 29 5.30 42.22 0.11
N VAL A 30 4.53 42.29 -0.97
CA VAL A 30 3.88 43.53 -1.44
C VAL A 30 2.38 43.32 -1.56
N PRO A 31 1.54 44.34 -1.29
CA PRO A 31 0.10 44.23 -1.54
C PRO A 31 -0.17 43.77 -2.97
N TYR A 32 -1.14 42.87 -3.13
CA TYR A 32 -1.54 42.37 -4.43
C TYR A 32 -1.98 43.55 -5.30
N HIS A 33 -1.48 43.59 -6.53
CA HIS A 33 -1.88 44.59 -7.49
C HIS A 33 -2.07 43.93 -8.87
N ASN A 34 -3.09 44.38 -9.60
CA ASN A 34 -3.40 43.86 -10.94
C ASN A 34 -2.25 44.06 -11.95
N LYS A 35 -1.24 44.86 -11.62
CA LYS A 35 -0.04 45.13 -12.45
C LYS A 35 1.18 44.31 -12.03
N VAL A 36 1.04 43.01 -11.73
CA VAL A 36 2.11 42.15 -11.14
C VAL A 36 3.48 42.42 -11.79
N ALA A 37 4.48 42.87 -11.01
CA ALA A 37 5.74 43.41 -11.50
C ALA A 37 6.69 42.37 -12.14
N TYR A 38 6.23 41.13 -12.32
CA TYR A 38 6.96 39.99 -12.89
C TYR A 38 6.75 39.81 -14.39
N VAL A 39 5.88 40.61 -15.00
CA VAL A 39 5.82 40.84 -16.44
C VAL A 39 6.19 42.31 -16.60
N LYS A 40 6.93 42.69 -17.65
CA LYS A 40 7.20 44.11 -17.95
C LYS A 40 5.99 45.00 -17.60
N PRO A 41 6.18 46.19 -17.00
CA PRO A 41 5.08 46.97 -16.48
C PRO A 41 3.88 47.03 -17.45
N GLY A 42 2.78 46.38 -17.07
CA GLY A 42 1.44 46.89 -17.34
C GLY A 42 0.55 46.30 -18.43
N LYS A 43 0.62 45.01 -18.84
CA LYS A 43 -0.38 44.49 -19.82
C LYS A 43 -1.05 43.15 -19.57
N GLU A 44 -0.45 42.20 -18.84
CA GLU A 44 -1.00 40.83 -18.78
C GLU A 44 -1.17 40.23 -17.38
N PHE A 45 -2.12 39.30 -17.23
CA PHE A 45 -2.40 38.54 -16.00
C PHE A 45 -2.56 37.03 -16.28
N GLY A 46 -2.38 36.20 -15.25
CA GLY A 46 -2.70 34.76 -15.28
C GLY A 46 -3.79 34.39 -14.27
N PRO A 47 -3.98 33.10 -13.97
CA PRO A 47 -5.09 32.66 -13.10
C PRO A 47 -4.92 33.14 -11.66
N GLU A 48 -3.72 33.59 -11.27
CA GLU A 48 -3.44 34.19 -9.96
C GLU A 48 -4.33 35.40 -9.65
N LEU A 49 -4.87 36.09 -10.67
CA LEU A 49 -5.82 37.17 -10.48
C LEU A 49 -7.10 36.68 -9.84
N ALA A 50 -7.80 35.76 -10.51
CA ALA A 50 -9.03 35.21 -9.95
C ALA A 50 -8.76 34.46 -8.65
N ILE A 51 -7.62 33.76 -8.52
CA ILE A 51 -7.22 33.11 -7.27
C ILE A 51 -7.17 34.11 -6.10
N ALA A 52 -6.52 35.27 -6.29
CA ALA A 52 -6.43 36.31 -5.27
C ALA A 52 -7.82 36.80 -4.84
N HIS A 53 -8.69 37.08 -5.81
CA HIS A 53 -10.04 37.56 -5.53
C HIS A 53 -10.92 36.52 -4.84
N GLU A 54 -10.93 35.27 -5.32
CA GLU A 54 -11.76 34.22 -4.72
C GLU A 54 -11.28 33.87 -3.30
N LEU A 55 -9.97 33.76 -3.06
CA LEU A 55 -9.45 33.51 -1.71
C LEU A 55 -9.75 34.67 -0.76
N SER A 56 -9.60 35.92 -1.22
CA SER A 56 -9.95 37.11 -0.42
C SER A 56 -11.42 37.12 0.00
N ARG A 57 -12.33 36.70 -0.88
CA ARG A 57 -13.76 36.59 -0.54
C ARG A 57 -14.04 35.44 0.42
N ALA A 58 -13.35 34.31 0.27
CA ALA A 58 -13.55 33.14 1.12
C ALA A 58 -12.95 33.31 2.52
N PHE A 59 -11.86 34.08 2.64
CA PHE A 59 -11.13 34.31 3.88
C PHE A 59 -10.88 35.82 4.08
N PRO A 60 -11.93 36.61 4.38
CA PRO A 60 -11.82 38.07 4.47
C PRO A 60 -10.97 38.55 5.65
N ASP A 61 -10.86 37.75 6.70
CA ASP A 61 -10.16 38.09 7.94
C ASP A 61 -8.70 37.61 7.96
N GLU A 62 -8.26 36.87 6.93
CA GLU A 62 -6.91 36.32 6.81
C GLU A 62 -6.03 37.16 5.88
N ASN A 63 -4.73 37.19 6.14
CA ASN A 63 -3.75 37.72 5.20
C ASN A 63 -3.25 36.60 4.27
N ILE A 64 -3.51 36.71 2.97
CA ILE A 64 -3.24 35.66 1.99
C ILE A 64 -1.94 35.97 1.24
N GLY A 65 -0.95 35.08 1.35
CA GLY A 65 0.30 35.17 0.58
C GLY A 65 0.27 34.32 -0.68
N LEU A 66 0.57 34.92 -1.83
CA LEU A 66 0.75 34.21 -3.10
C LEU A 66 2.23 34.18 -3.53
N ILE A 67 2.72 33.00 -3.87
CA ILE A 67 4.06 32.79 -4.46
C ILE A 67 3.89 32.30 -5.89
N LYS A 68 4.02 33.21 -6.87
CA LYS A 68 3.96 32.84 -8.29
C LYS A 68 5.30 32.30 -8.76
N HIS A 69 5.30 31.07 -9.26
CA HIS A 69 6.48 30.42 -9.84
C HIS A 69 6.08 29.55 -11.03
N ALA A 70 6.18 30.11 -12.23
CA ALA A 70 5.80 29.45 -13.47
C ALA A 70 6.78 29.81 -14.59
N LYS A 71 7.06 28.86 -15.47
CA LYS A 71 7.95 29.04 -16.62
C LYS A 71 7.34 28.43 -17.88
N GLY A 72 7.16 29.25 -18.91
CA GLY A 72 6.54 28.82 -20.16
C GLY A 72 7.36 27.75 -20.88
N GLY A 73 6.68 26.80 -21.53
CA GLY A 73 7.30 25.81 -22.42
C GLY A 73 8.11 24.69 -21.75
N THR A 74 8.08 24.57 -20.42
CA THR A 74 8.82 23.55 -19.67
C THR A 74 8.08 22.22 -19.58
N ALA A 75 8.84 21.12 -19.58
CA ALA A 75 8.37 19.75 -19.37
C ALA A 75 8.49 19.33 -17.88
N ILE A 76 7.72 18.33 -17.42
CA ILE A 76 7.69 17.88 -16.02
C ILE A 76 9.07 17.41 -15.52
N ARG A 77 9.93 16.92 -16.43
CA ARG A 77 11.32 16.54 -16.13
C ARG A 77 12.17 17.68 -15.55
N LEU A 78 11.82 18.93 -15.84
CA LEU A 78 12.50 20.12 -15.28
C LEU A 78 11.94 20.52 -13.91
N TRP A 79 10.82 19.94 -13.52
CA TRP A 79 10.11 20.19 -12.27
C TRP A 79 10.31 19.04 -11.27
N GLN A 80 11.51 18.46 -11.24
CA GLN A 80 11.87 17.40 -10.31
C GLN A 80 12.68 17.97 -9.12
N PRO A 81 12.70 17.32 -7.94
CA PRO A 81 13.25 17.91 -6.70
C PRO A 81 14.69 18.41 -6.79
N ARG A 82 15.52 17.80 -7.64
CA ARG A 82 16.93 18.17 -7.85
C ARG A 82 17.15 19.18 -8.99
N MET A 83 16.09 19.55 -9.70
CA MET A 83 16.18 20.42 -10.87
C MET A 83 16.08 21.90 -10.45
N PRO A 84 16.69 22.82 -11.23
CA PRO A 84 16.72 24.24 -10.88
C PRO A 84 15.34 24.84 -10.60
N LEU A 85 14.30 24.48 -11.36
CA LEU A 85 12.97 25.08 -11.16
C LEU A 85 12.36 24.76 -9.79
N VAL A 86 12.55 23.54 -9.27
CA VAL A 86 12.03 23.17 -7.94
C VAL A 86 12.93 23.72 -6.85
N ARG A 87 14.25 23.74 -7.04
CA ARG A 87 15.18 24.37 -6.10
C ARG A 87 14.88 25.86 -5.94
N ASP A 88 14.63 26.56 -7.04
CA ASP A 88 14.28 27.98 -7.04
C ASP A 88 12.92 28.20 -6.37
N LEU A 89 11.94 27.32 -6.59
CA LEU A 89 10.65 27.36 -5.89
C LEU A 89 10.84 27.25 -4.38
N PHE A 90 11.60 26.26 -3.93
CA PHE A 90 11.83 26.02 -2.50
C PHE A 90 12.64 27.13 -1.83
N GLN A 91 13.64 27.67 -2.53
CA GLN A 91 14.37 28.83 -2.04
C GLN A 91 13.47 30.07 -1.95
N LYS A 92 12.57 30.25 -2.92
CA LYS A 92 11.60 31.34 -2.92
C LYS A 92 10.62 31.21 -1.76
N LEU A 93 10.13 30.01 -1.50
CA LEU A 93 9.29 29.69 -0.34
C LEU A 93 10.02 29.96 0.98
N ASP A 94 11.25 29.48 1.14
CA ASP A 94 12.06 29.74 2.34
C ASP A 94 12.23 31.23 2.63
N ASN A 95 12.55 32.01 1.59
CA ASN A 95 12.75 33.44 1.73
C ASN A 95 11.43 34.15 2.09
N ALA A 96 10.33 33.72 1.49
CA ALA A 96 9.00 34.27 1.75
C ALA A 96 8.55 34.01 3.19
N GLN A 97 8.76 32.80 3.71
CA GLN A 97 8.47 32.44 5.09
C GLN A 97 9.35 33.21 6.08
N LYS A 98 10.66 33.32 5.81
CA LYS A 98 11.58 34.13 6.63
C LYS A 98 11.20 35.61 6.71
N ALA A 99 10.55 36.15 5.68
CA ALA A 99 10.08 37.53 5.63
C ALA A 99 8.67 37.71 6.22
N GLY A 100 8.20 36.79 7.06
CA GLY A 100 6.90 36.87 7.71
C GLY A 100 5.75 36.19 6.95
N GLY A 101 6.07 35.33 5.98
CA GLY A 101 5.07 34.48 5.33
C GLY A 101 4.60 33.34 6.26
N GLY A 102 3.30 33.00 6.18
CA GLY A 102 2.69 31.95 6.99
C GLY A 102 2.90 30.53 6.45
N GLU A 103 2.01 29.62 6.89
CA GLU A 103 1.97 28.25 6.40
C GLU A 103 1.61 28.17 4.92
N VAL A 104 2.02 27.07 4.26
CA VAL A 104 1.64 26.82 2.87
C VAL A 104 0.24 26.23 2.87
N ALA A 105 -0.76 26.94 2.32
CA ALA A 105 -2.14 26.48 2.34
C ALA A 105 -2.49 25.49 1.20
N ALA A 106 -1.87 25.64 0.02
CA ALA A 106 -2.11 24.79 -1.14
C ALA A 106 -1.04 24.98 -2.23
N LEU A 107 -0.97 24.02 -3.15
CA LEU A 107 -0.30 24.16 -4.44
C LEU A 107 -1.34 24.22 -5.57
N PHE A 108 -1.34 25.31 -6.33
CA PHE A 108 -2.07 25.40 -7.60
C PHE A 108 -1.14 25.08 -8.78
N TRP A 109 -1.53 24.11 -9.62
CA TRP A 109 -0.66 23.61 -10.68
C TRP A 109 -1.36 23.56 -12.05
N MET A 110 -0.63 23.81 -13.12
CA MET A 110 -1.11 23.62 -14.50
C MET A 110 0.11 23.46 -15.40
N GLN A 111 0.31 22.24 -15.90
CA GLN A 111 1.43 21.86 -16.74
C GLN A 111 1.13 20.49 -17.37
N GLY A 112 1.76 20.22 -18.52
CA GLY A 112 1.82 18.91 -19.16
C GLY A 112 1.78 19.00 -20.70
N GLU A 113 1.52 20.18 -21.23
CA GLU A 113 1.40 20.43 -22.68
C GLU A 113 2.71 20.14 -23.43
N ARG A 114 3.85 20.43 -22.80
CA ARG A 114 5.17 20.10 -23.36
C ARG A 114 5.41 18.58 -23.39
N ASP A 115 4.95 17.88 -22.37
CA ASP A 115 5.10 16.44 -22.22
C ASP A 115 4.19 15.67 -23.19
N ALA A 116 2.96 16.15 -23.40
CA ALA A 116 2.07 15.65 -24.46
C ALA A 116 2.67 15.89 -25.86
N ARG A 117 3.41 17.00 -26.05
CA ARG A 117 4.06 17.29 -27.34
C ARG A 117 5.23 16.36 -27.67
N PHE A 118 5.96 15.86 -26.68
CA PHE A 118 7.20 15.11 -26.91
C PHE A 118 7.17 13.67 -26.36
N HIS A 119 6.02 13.23 -25.83
CA HIS A 119 5.82 11.95 -25.14
C HIS A 119 6.71 11.79 -23.90
N GLU A 120 6.09 11.77 -22.72
CA GLU A 120 6.77 11.56 -21.45
C GLU A 120 6.14 10.36 -20.72
N PRO A 121 6.68 9.14 -20.90
CA PRO A 121 6.09 7.94 -20.32
C PRO A 121 6.20 7.90 -18.79
N ALA A 122 7.13 8.67 -18.19
CA ALA A 122 7.29 8.74 -16.74
C ALA A 122 6.57 9.93 -16.10
N TYR A 123 5.57 10.52 -16.77
CA TYR A 123 4.88 11.72 -16.28
C TYR A 123 4.25 11.50 -14.91
N ALA A 124 3.56 10.36 -14.70
CA ALA A 124 2.89 10.02 -13.44
C ALA A 124 3.85 10.10 -12.25
N LYS A 125 4.93 9.31 -12.31
CA LYS A 125 5.94 9.25 -11.26
C LYS A 125 6.62 10.61 -11.04
N LYS A 126 6.93 11.33 -12.12
CA LYS A 126 7.55 12.66 -12.05
C LYS A 126 6.62 13.68 -11.38
N PHE A 127 5.33 13.64 -11.65
CA PHE A 127 4.36 14.54 -11.04
C PHE A 127 4.12 14.18 -9.56
N GLN A 128 4.00 12.89 -9.24
CA GLN A 128 3.93 12.39 -7.86
C GLN A 128 5.16 12.82 -7.03
N ASN A 129 6.37 12.70 -7.59
CA ASN A 129 7.60 13.14 -6.93
C ASN A 129 7.59 14.65 -6.63
N LEU A 130 7.05 15.47 -7.54
CA LEU A 130 6.92 16.92 -7.32
C LEU A 130 5.95 17.20 -6.17
N ILE A 131 4.78 16.56 -6.17
CA ILE A 131 3.77 16.71 -5.11
C ILE A 131 4.35 16.32 -3.75
N GLN A 132 5.00 15.15 -3.67
CA GLN A 132 5.66 14.69 -2.44
C GLN A 132 6.75 15.65 -1.97
N ALA A 133 7.57 16.17 -2.87
CA ALA A 133 8.62 17.10 -2.50
C ALA A 133 8.06 18.44 -1.99
N VAL A 134 6.98 18.94 -2.58
CA VAL A 134 6.31 20.16 -2.09
C VAL A 134 5.73 19.91 -0.70
N ARG A 135 5.06 18.77 -0.48
CA ARG A 135 4.52 18.36 0.82
C ARG A 135 5.58 18.23 1.91
N GLN A 136 6.70 17.58 1.59
CA GLN A 136 7.85 17.48 2.49
C GLN A 136 8.44 18.87 2.77
N LYS A 137 8.56 19.72 1.75
CA LYS A 137 9.12 21.07 1.92
C LYS A 137 8.25 21.94 2.82
N SER A 138 6.93 21.80 2.72
CA SER A 138 5.95 22.55 3.53
C SER A 138 5.66 21.90 4.88
N ASP A 139 6.26 20.75 5.19
CA ASP A 139 5.93 19.91 6.36
C ASP A 139 4.42 19.59 6.47
N GLN A 140 3.80 19.31 5.32
CA GLN A 140 2.38 19.00 5.23
C GLN A 140 2.15 17.79 4.31
N PRO A 141 2.05 16.57 4.86
CA PRO A 141 1.95 15.33 4.06
C PRO A 141 0.67 15.22 3.23
N GLU A 142 -0.36 16.02 3.55
CA GLU A 142 -1.60 16.10 2.78
C GLU A 142 -1.90 17.51 2.26
N LEU A 143 -0.86 18.33 2.04
CA LEU A 143 -1.02 19.66 1.43
C LEU A 143 -1.95 19.57 0.22
N PRO A 144 -3.05 20.37 0.18
CA PRO A 144 -3.95 20.41 -0.96
C PRO A 144 -3.20 20.76 -2.24
N VAL A 145 -3.34 19.91 -3.25
CA VAL A 145 -2.84 20.19 -4.62
C VAL A 145 -4.03 20.23 -5.55
N VAL A 146 -4.29 21.39 -6.14
CA VAL A 146 -5.35 21.54 -7.13
C VAL A 146 -4.72 21.89 -8.47
N PHE A 147 -5.06 21.13 -9.51
CA PHE A 147 -4.44 21.32 -10.81
C PHE A 147 -5.40 21.18 -11.98
N GLY A 148 -5.09 21.85 -13.09
CA GLY A 148 -5.90 21.76 -14.31
C GLY A 148 -5.49 20.61 -15.22
N ARG A 149 -6.48 19.92 -15.79
CA ARG A 149 -6.27 18.98 -16.91
C ARG A 149 -5.73 19.73 -18.12
N ILE A 150 -4.74 19.19 -18.82
CA ILE A 150 -4.17 19.87 -19.99
C ILE A 150 -5.14 19.96 -21.18
N SER A 151 -5.02 21.06 -21.91
CA SER A 151 -5.77 21.31 -23.14
C SER A 151 -5.25 20.52 -24.33
N ARG A 152 -6.15 20.17 -25.27
CA ARG A 152 -5.77 19.67 -26.59
C ARG A 152 -5.32 20.83 -27.48
N ILE A 153 -4.01 21.11 -27.46
CA ILE A 153 -3.40 22.16 -28.32
C ILE A 153 -3.45 21.72 -29.79
N ILE A 154 -3.18 20.44 -30.05
CA ILE A 154 -3.29 19.81 -31.37
C ILE A 154 -4.41 18.77 -31.26
N PRO A 155 -5.48 18.88 -32.08
CA PRO A 155 -6.56 17.89 -32.11
C PRO A 155 -6.03 16.48 -32.38
N GLU A 156 -6.67 15.46 -31.80
CA GLU A 156 -6.47 14.03 -32.14
C GLU A 156 -5.05 13.48 -31.94
N ARG A 157 -4.27 14.09 -31.04
CA ARG A 157 -2.92 13.61 -30.73
C ARG A 157 -2.93 12.63 -29.55
N GLU A 158 -2.63 11.37 -29.83
CA GLU A 158 -2.59 10.24 -28.88
C GLU A 158 -1.94 10.57 -27.52
N TYR A 159 -0.75 11.20 -27.53
CA TYR A 159 -0.01 11.53 -26.31
C TYR A 159 -0.71 12.56 -25.41
N THR A 160 -1.64 13.36 -25.94
CA THR A 160 -2.42 14.29 -25.11
C THR A 160 -3.41 13.53 -24.25
N ASP A 161 -4.12 12.57 -24.82
CA ASP A 161 -5.09 11.77 -24.08
C ASP A 161 -4.37 10.86 -23.06
N GLN A 162 -3.18 10.34 -23.40
CA GLN A 162 -2.33 9.62 -22.45
C GLN A 162 -1.95 10.48 -21.24
N ILE A 163 -1.45 11.71 -21.44
CA ILE A 163 -1.10 12.60 -20.32
C ILE A 163 -2.34 12.98 -19.50
N ARG A 164 -3.49 13.18 -20.13
CA ARG A 164 -4.76 13.47 -19.43
C ARG A 164 -5.23 12.30 -18.57
N GLN A 165 -5.12 11.07 -19.08
CA GLN A 165 -5.41 9.85 -18.31
C GLN A 165 -4.46 9.71 -17.13
N ILE A 166 -3.17 9.98 -17.34
CA ILE A 166 -2.17 9.99 -16.27
C ILE A 166 -2.48 11.08 -15.23
N GLN A 167 -2.89 12.27 -15.66
CA GLN A 167 -3.30 13.34 -14.77
C GLN A 167 -4.50 12.92 -13.91
N GLN A 168 -5.52 12.29 -14.50
CA GLN A 168 -6.64 11.72 -13.74
C GLN A 168 -6.15 10.66 -12.76
N GLN A 169 -5.31 9.72 -13.20
CA GLN A 169 -4.73 8.69 -12.35
C GLN A 169 -4.01 9.28 -11.13
N VAL A 170 -3.20 10.34 -11.30
CA VAL A 170 -2.51 10.98 -10.17
C VAL A 170 -3.50 11.62 -9.19
N ALA A 171 -4.57 12.23 -9.67
CA ALA A 171 -5.63 12.77 -8.81
C ALA A 171 -6.38 11.66 -8.05
N ASP A 172 -6.62 10.51 -8.69
CA ASP A 172 -7.28 9.37 -8.06
C ASP A 172 -6.38 8.63 -7.06
N GLU A 173 -5.06 8.64 -7.29
CA GLU A 173 -4.08 7.90 -6.49
C GLU A 173 -3.59 8.68 -5.25
N LEU A 174 -3.58 10.01 -5.28
CA LEU A 174 -3.01 10.82 -4.20
C LEU A 174 -4.07 11.53 -3.37
N ALA A 175 -4.01 11.38 -2.04
CA ALA A 175 -4.88 12.10 -1.10
C ALA A 175 -4.72 13.61 -1.24
N ASN A 176 -5.81 14.38 -1.07
CA ASN A 176 -5.85 15.85 -1.20
C ASN A 176 -5.25 16.39 -2.50
N VAL A 177 -5.40 15.64 -3.59
CA VAL A 177 -5.03 16.07 -4.94
C VAL A 177 -6.29 16.07 -5.80
N VAL A 178 -6.64 17.22 -6.37
CA VAL A 178 -7.83 17.36 -7.22
C VAL A 178 -7.44 17.92 -8.58
N MET A 179 -7.93 17.25 -9.62
CA MET A 179 -7.87 17.78 -10.98
C MET A 179 -9.19 18.48 -11.31
N ILE A 180 -9.12 19.69 -11.88
CA ILE A 180 -10.26 20.35 -12.52
C ILE A 180 -10.25 20.10 -14.02
N ASP A 181 -11.44 19.89 -14.58
CA ASP A 181 -11.64 19.81 -16.03
C ASP A 181 -11.57 21.21 -16.63
N THR A 182 -10.71 21.41 -17.63
CA THR A 182 -10.51 22.70 -18.29
C THR A 182 -11.01 22.75 -19.74
N ASP A 183 -11.66 21.70 -20.25
CA ASP A 183 -12.02 21.59 -21.68
C ASP A 183 -13.00 22.69 -22.12
N ALA A 184 -13.85 23.14 -21.20
CA ALA A 184 -14.83 24.20 -21.44
C ALA A 184 -14.25 25.62 -21.33
N LEU A 185 -12.99 25.78 -20.90
CA LEU A 185 -12.40 27.10 -20.70
C LEU A 185 -12.02 27.75 -22.04
N GLU A 186 -12.32 29.03 -22.17
CA GLU A 186 -12.06 29.78 -23.39
C GLU A 186 -10.55 29.91 -23.67
N ARG A 187 -10.16 29.64 -24.91
CA ARG A 187 -8.77 29.73 -25.39
C ARG A 187 -8.67 30.75 -26.51
N LYS A 188 -7.56 31.48 -26.55
CA LYS A 188 -7.31 32.45 -27.62
C LYS A 188 -6.67 31.75 -28.83
N PRO A 189 -7.15 32.01 -30.06
CA PRO A 189 -6.50 31.53 -31.26
C PRO A 189 -5.17 32.26 -31.47
N GLU A 190 -4.10 31.49 -31.63
CA GLU A 190 -2.75 31.99 -31.88
C GLU A 190 -2.27 31.50 -33.24
N GLU A 191 -1.83 32.40 -34.10
CA GLU A 191 -1.25 32.04 -35.39
C GLU A 191 0.26 31.93 -35.26
N ILE A 192 0.80 30.74 -35.53
CA ILE A 192 2.24 30.49 -35.57
C ILE A 192 2.66 29.95 -36.94
N THR A 193 3.90 30.20 -37.34
CA THR A 193 4.45 29.61 -38.57
C THR A 193 5.09 28.26 -38.26
N VAL A 194 4.53 27.17 -38.80
CA VAL A 194 5.11 25.82 -38.74
C VAL A 194 5.50 25.41 -40.16
N ASN A 195 6.78 25.11 -40.38
CA ASN A 195 7.32 24.74 -41.70
C ASN A 195 6.94 25.73 -42.82
N GLY A 196 6.96 27.03 -42.53
CA GLY A 196 6.61 28.08 -43.49
C GLY A 196 5.11 28.31 -43.71
N LYS A 197 4.22 27.63 -42.99
CA LYS A 197 2.77 27.81 -43.11
C LYS A 197 2.14 28.40 -41.84
N PRO A 198 1.24 29.40 -41.96
CA PRO A 198 0.42 29.86 -40.84
C PRO A 198 -0.43 28.71 -40.28
N THR A 199 -0.32 28.47 -38.98
CA THR A 199 -1.01 27.41 -38.24
C THR A 199 -1.66 28.04 -37.04
N LYS A 200 -2.99 27.91 -36.91
CA LYS A 200 -3.72 28.34 -35.72
C LYS A 200 -3.64 27.29 -34.63
N LEU A 201 -3.21 27.68 -33.44
CA LEU A 201 -3.16 26.86 -32.23
C LEU A 201 -4.01 27.49 -31.13
N LEU A 202 -4.57 26.65 -30.27
CA LEU A 202 -5.25 27.06 -29.04
C LEU A 202 -4.40 26.65 -27.83
N ALA A 203 -3.20 27.24 -27.76
CA ALA A 203 -2.19 26.88 -26.76
C ALA A 203 -2.41 27.56 -25.40
N HIS A 204 -3.04 28.73 -25.39
CA HIS A 204 -3.21 29.55 -24.19
C HIS A 204 -4.68 29.94 -23.98
N TYR A 205 -5.07 30.07 -22.71
CA TYR A 205 -6.38 30.60 -22.33
C TYR A 205 -6.51 32.09 -22.68
N SER A 206 -7.72 32.51 -23.06
CA SER A 206 -8.07 33.93 -23.19
C SER A 206 -8.06 34.62 -21.81
N SER A 207 -8.27 35.94 -21.75
CA SER A 207 -8.46 36.63 -20.48
C SER A 207 -9.59 36.03 -19.65
N ARG A 208 -10.71 35.69 -20.30
CA ARG A 208 -11.83 35.01 -19.64
C ARG A 208 -11.45 33.61 -19.17
N GLY A 209 -10.78 32.81 -20.02
CA GLY A 209 -10.33 31.48 -19.64
C GLY A 209 -9.32 31.48 -18.48
N GLN A 210 -8.47 32.50 -18.35
CA GLN A 210 -7.58 32.65 -17.19
C GLN A 210 -8.35 32.97 -15.89
N ILE A 211 -9.38 33.82 -15.98
CA ILE A 211 -10.28 34.11 -14.86
C ILE A 211 -11.00 32.83 -14.44
N ASP A 212 -11.65 32.15 -15.38
CA ASP A 212 -12.41 30.93 -15.11
C ASP A 212 -11.50 29.81 -14.56
N LEU A 213 -10.27 29.67 -15.07
CA LEU A 213 -9.28 28.74 -14.52
C LEU A 213 -8.98 29.04 -13.06
N GLY A 214 -8.67 30.29 -12.72
CA GLY A 214 -8.35 30.67 -11.35
C GLY A 214 -9.54 30.48 -10.39
N THR A 215 -10.75 30.83 -10.84
CA THR A 215 -11.99 30.62 -10.07
C THR A 215 -12.23 29.13 -9.80
N GLN A 216 -12.14 28.27 -10.82
CA GLN A 216 -12.36 26.83 -10.65
C GLN A 216 -11.29 26.17 -9.76
N LEU A 217 -10.03 26.61 -9.85
CA LEU A 217 -8.96 26.14 -8.97
C LEU A 217 -9.29 26.46 -7.49
N VAL A 218 -9.74 27.68 -7.17
CA VAL A 218 -10.10 28.03 -5.79
C VAL A 218 -11.37 27.31 -5.34
N GLN A 219 -12.39 27.18 -6.17
CA GLN A 219 -13.60 26.44 -5.81
C GLN A 219 -13.30 24.97 -5.44
N ALA A 220 -12.43 24.31 -6.20
CA ALA A 220 -11.98 22.96 -5.88
C ALA A 220 -11.17 22.92 -4.57
N TYR A 221 -10.32 23.92 -4.32
CA TYR A 221 -9.61 24.05 -3.05
C TYR A 221 -10.56 24.24 -1.86
N LEU A 222 -11.54 25.14 -1.96
CA LEU A 222 -12.51 25.39 -0.89
C LEU A 222 -13.38 24.15 -0.60
N LYS A 223 -13.72 23.37 -1.63
CA LYS A 223 -14.43 22.09 -1.45
C LYS A 223 -13.59 21.06 -0.70
N LEU A 224 -12.28 21.02 -0.96
CA LEU A 224 -11.35 20.18 -0.18
C LEU A 224 -11.22 20.66 1.27
N ALA A 225 -11.15 21.97 1.48
CA ALA A 225 -10.98 22.56 2.80
C ALA A 225 -12.25 22.45 3.68
N SER A 226 -13.44 22.51 3.09
CA SER A 226 -14.73 22.46 3.83
C SER A 226 -15.14 21.07 4.30
N THR A 227 -14.53 20.00 3.78
CA THR A 227 -14.77 18.61 4.21
C THR A 227 -14.01 18.19 5.48
N GLY A 228 -13.31 19.12 6.16
CA GLY A 228 -12.33 18.82 7.21
C GLY A 228 -12.79 19.03 8.67
N VAL A 229 -13.73 18.22 9.19
CA VAL A 229 -13.92 18.04 10.65
C VAL A 229 -14.07 16.55 10.98
N ALA A 230 -13.23 16.07 11.92
CA ALA A 230 -12.94 14.68 12.33
C ALA A 230 -11.95 13.94 11.41
N SER A 231 -10.76 13.57 11.92
CA SER A 231 -9.58 13.15 11.14
C SER A 231 -9.89 12.18 9.98
N PRO A 232 -9.99 12.68 8.72
CA PRO A 232 -10.33 11.88 7.53
C PRO A 232 -9.14 11.09 6.94
N ARG A 233 -7.94 11.28 7.51
CA ARG A 233 -6.64 10.77 7.00
C ARG A 233 -6.56 9.25 7.02
N SER A 234 -7.09 8.59 8.05
CA SER A 234 -7.16 7.12 8.12
C SER A 234 -8.17 6.56 7.13
N ASP A 235 -9.33 7.18 7.04
CA ASP A 235 -10.49 6.60 6.36
C ASP A 235 -10.37 6.70 4.84
N ALA A 236 -9.83 7.80 4.31
CA ALA A 236 -9.61 7.96 2.88
C ALA A 236 -8.52 7.01 2.35
N LEU A 237 -7.38 6.88 3.04
CA LEU A 237 -6.32 5.95 2.65
C LEU A 237 -6.77 4.50 2.80
N ALA A 238 -7.43 4.16 3.91
CA ALA A 238 -7.99 2.82 4.14
C ALA A 238 -8.97 2.44 3.03
N THR A 239 -9.94 3.33 2.72
CA THR A 239 -10.93 3.11 1.68
C THR A 239 -10.29 2.88 0.30
N ARG A 240 -9.28 3.69 -0.05
CA ARG A 240 -8.58 3.58 -1.33
C ARG A 240 -7.76 2.30 -1.46
N LEU A 241 -7.03 1.92 -0.41
CA LEU A 241 -6.19 0.73 -0.42
C LEU A 241 -7.04 -0.55 -0.45
N LEU A 242 -8.05 -0.60 0.42
CA LEU A 242 -9.00 -1.70 0.52
C LEU A 242 -9.80 -1.85 -0.77
N ASN A 243 -10.28 -0.73 -1.33
CA ASN A 243 -11.07 -0.65 -2.56
C ASN A 243 -12.18 -1.71 -2.64
N ALA A 244 -12.85 -1.94 -1.49
CA ALA A 244 -13.84 -2.99 -1.34
C ALA A 244 -15.04 -2.73 -2.26
N GLU A 245 -15.55 -3.80 -2.87
CA GLU A 245 -16.84 -3.75 -3.53
C GLU A 245 -17.97 -3.78 -2.49
N PRO A 246 -19.02 -2.96 -2.67
CA PRO A 246 -20.21 -3.06 -1.85
C PRO A 246 -20.83 -4.45 -1.94
N ASN A 247 -21.45 -4.91 -0.86
CA ASN A 247 -22.28 -6.13 -0.81
C ASN A 247 -21.53 -7.48 -0.88
N ALA A 248 -20.20 -7.53 -0.82
CA ALA A 248 -19.47 -8.79 -0.76
C ALA A 248 -20.02 -9.74 0.33
N GLN A 249 -20.30 -9.20 1.52
CA GLN A 249 -20.83 -9.99 2.63
C GLN A 249 -22.35 -10.19 2.62
N ALA A 250 -23.07 -9.75 1.57
CA ALA A 250 -24.54 -9.75 1.58
C ALA A 250 -25.16 -11.15 1.72
N CYS A 251 -24.48 -12.20 1.24
CA CYS A 251 -24.94 -13.60 1.39
C CYS A 251 -24.62 -14.21 2.78
N CYS A 252 -23.95 -13.47 3.67
CA CYS A 252 -23.39 -14.01 4.91
C CYS A 252 -24.30 -13.73 6.12
N GLU A 253 -24.63 -14.77 6.88
CA GLU A 253 -25.36 -14.60 8.14
C GLU A 253 -24.52 -13.77 9.10
N ASN A 254 -25.18 -12.87 9.82
CA ASN A 254 -24.54 -11.93 10.74
C ASN A 254 -23.54 -10.97 10.08
N ALA A 255 -23.63 -10.72 8.76
CA ALA A 255 -22.76 -9.76 8.06
C ALA A 255 -22.72 -8.37 8.72
N ALA A 256 -23.82 -7.93 9.35
CA ALA A 256 -23.88 -6.67 10.10
C ALA A 256 -22.92 -6.61 11.31
N GLN A 257 -22.40 -7.74 11.77
CA GLN A 257 -21.42 -7.84 12.86
C GLN A 257 -19.97 -7.90 12.34
N PHE A 258 -19.77 -7.90 11.02
CA PHE A 258 -18.43 -7.96 10.45
C PHE A 258 -17.82 -6.57 10.49
N GLU A 259 -16.51 -6.53 10.71
CA GLU A 259 -15.76 -5.29 10.73
C GLU A 259 -14.51 -5.46 9.89
N ILE A 260 -14.28 -4.56 8.92
CA ILE A 260 -12.99 -4.43 8.26
C ILE A 260 -12.38 -3.11 8.70
N ALA A 261 -11.22 -3.18 9.36
CA ALA A 261 -10.54 -2.02 9.91
C ALA A 261 -9.05 -2.03 9.54
N PRO A 262 -8.43 -0.84 9.37
CA PRO A 262 -6.99 -0.75 9.18
C PRO A 262 -6.24 -1.20 10.44
N VAL A 263 -5.10 -1.85 10.25
CA VAL A 263 -4.17 -2.27 11.31
C VAL A 263 -2.92 -1.41 11.28
N ASN A 264 -2.32 -1.26 10.10
CA ASN A 264 -1.22 -0.36 9.87
C ASN A 264 -1.21 0.07 8.40
N LEU A 265 -1.12 1.37 8.14
CA LEU A 265 -1.16 1.96 6.80
C LEU A 265 0.08 2.81 6.54
N PRO A 266 0.59 2.85 5.30
CA PRO A 266 1.77 3.62 4.94
C PRO A 266 1.43 5.11 4.78
N HIS A 267 1.03 5.78 5.87
CA HIS A 267 0.77 7.22 5.85
C HIS A 267 2.04 8.04 5.61
N ASP A 268 3.11 7.66 6.30
CA ASP A 268 4.41 8.33 6.27
C ASP A 268 5.52 7.27 6.18
N PRO A 269 5.62 6.51 5.07
CA PRO A 269 6.58 5.44 4.93
C PRO A 269 8.02 6.00 4.91
N GLN A 270 8.94 5.28 5.54
CA GLN A 270 10.37 5.60 5.46
C GLN A 270 10.90 5.19 4.08
N GLY A 271 11.52 6.12 3.36
CA GLY A 271 12.02 5.87 2.01
C GLY A 271 10.91 5.46 1.04
N ASP A 272 11.20 4.46 0.20
CA ASP A 272 10.22 3.90 -0.74
C ASP A 272 9.41 2.72 -0.13
N ASN A 273 9.46 2.49 1.19
CA ASN A 273 8.91 1.29 1.83
C ASN A 273 7.40 1.38 2.13
N ASP A 274 6.59 1.67 1.12
CA ASP A 274 5.14 1.92 1.25
C ASP A 274 4.25 0.70 0.97
N HIS A 275 4.83 -0.48 0.77
CA HIS A 275 4.09 -1.72 0.56
C HIS A 275 4.14 -2.59 1.82
N TYR A 276 3.05 -2.57 2.58
CA TYR A 276 2.87 -3.43 3.74
C TYR A 276 2.16 -4.72 3.33
N GLY A 277 2.76 -5.87 3.64
CA GLY A 277 2.28 -7.17 3.16
C GLY A 277 2.68 -8.34 4.06
N TRP A 278 2.15 -9.52 3.77
CA TRP A 278 2.32 -10.75 4.57
C TRP A 278 2.04 -10.54 6.08
N PRO A 279 0.85 -10.06 6.46
CA PRO A 279 0.49 -9.97 7.87
C PRO A 279 0.16 -11.36 8.42
N VAL A 280 0.76 -11.71 9.56
CA VAL A 280 0.42 -12.90 10.35
C VAL A 280 0.32 -12.50 11.80
N ALA A 281 -0.52 -13.17 12.58
CA ALA A 281 -0.82 -12.74 13.93
C ALA A 281 -0.89 -13.88 14.95
N THR A 282 -0.80 -13.50 16.21
CA THR A 282 -1.13 -14.35 17.35
C THR A 282 -1.78 -13.54 18.46
N LYS A 283 -2.29 -14.21 19.49
CA LYS A 283 -2.83 -13.59 20.70
C LYS A 283 -2.08 -14.11 21.92
N SER A 284 -1.64 -13.22 22.80
CA SER A 284 -1.12 -13.58 24.12
C SER A 284 -1.77 -12.70 25.17
N GLY A 285 -2.34 -13.31 26.23
CA GLY A 285 -3.25 -12.59 27.12
C GLY A 285 -4.39 -11.95 26.33
N ASP A 286 -4.58 -10.65 26.51
CA ASP A 286 -5.54 -9.82 25.76
C ASP A 286 -4.89 -9.14 24.53
N SER A 287 -3.59 -9.33 24.33
CA SER A 287 -2.81 -8.67 23.30
C SER A 287 -2.90 -9.39 21.97
N LEU A 288 -3.47 -8.74 20.94
CA LEU A 288 -3.29 -9.13 19.54
C LEU A 288 -1.94 -8.60 19.05
N ILE A 289 -1.12 -9.48 18.48
CA ILE A 289 0.21 -9.13 17.99
C ILE A 289 0.25 -9.49 16.51
N VAL A 290 0.43 -8.48 15.67
CA VAL A 290 0.49 -8.63 14.21
C VAL A 290 1.89 -8.29 13.75
N VAL A 291 2.48 -9.18 12.94
CA VAL A 291 3.72 -8.89 12.23
C VAL A 291 3.46 -8.81 10.74
N HIS A 292 4.03 -7.81 10.08
CA HIS A 292 3.92 -7.63 8.63
C HIS A 292 5.24 -7.10 8.04
N ARG A 293 5.32 -6.96 6.72
CA ARG A 293 6.48 -6.40 6.01
C ARG A 293 6.31 -4.89 5.79
N ALA A 294 7.41 -4.17 5.62
CA ALA A 294 7.46 -2.81 5.07
C ALA A 294 8.58 -2.74 4.04
N MET A 295 8.22 -2.85 2.77
CA MET A 295 9.17 -2.98 1.65
C MET A 295 8.72 -2.12 0.45
N PRO A 296 9.56 -1.96 -0.59
CA PRO A 296 9.18 -1.14 -1.75
C PRO A 296 8.07 -1.71 -2.63
N GLY A 297 7.73 -2.99 -2.49
CA GLY A 297 6.62 -3.64 -3.21
C GLY A 297 6.97 -4.95 -3.92
N HIS A 298 5.94 -5.64 -4.43
CA HIS A 298 6.12 -6.92 -5.10
C HIS A 298 6.70 -6.80 -6.52
N ASN A 299 6.39 -5.73 -7.25
CA ASN A 299 6.82 -5.52 -8.62
C ASN A 299 7.95 -4.47 -8.71
N VAL A 300 9.21 -4.91 -8.80
CA VAL A 300 10.39 -4.02 -8.90
C VAL A 300 10.38 -3.04 -10.06
N LYS A 301 9.54 -3.24 -11.08
CA LYS A 301 9.39 -2.29 -12.19
C LYS A 301 8.53 -1.09 -11.82
N LEU A 302 7.67 -1.26 -10.82
CA LEU A 302 6.73 -0.24 -10.31
C LEU A 302 7.20 0.32 -8.96
N SER A 303 7.83 -0.53 -8.16
CA SER A 303 8.37 -0.22 -6.83
C SER A 303 9.56 0.73 -6.86
N GLY A 304 9.76 1.41 -5.74
CA GLY A 304 11.00 2.15 -5.47
C GLY A 304 12.17 1.25 -5.06
N LYS A 305 13.14 1.83 -4.35
CA LYS A 305 14.37 1.15 -3.94
C LYS A 305 14.32 0.72 -2.49
N ALA A 306 14.94 -0.42 -2.21
CA ALA A 306 15.18 -0.80 -0.82
C ALA A 306 16.33 0.03 -0.23
N ASP A 307 16.26 0.27 1.08
CA ASP A 307 17.20 1.05 1.86
C ASP A 307 17.39 0.44 3.26
N ALA A 308 17.99 1.20 4.19
CA ALA A 308 18.24 0.74 5.55
C ALA A 308 16.94 0.47 6.34
N ASP A 309 15.85 1.13 5.96
CA ASP A 309 14.56 1.07 6.64
C ASP A 309 13.65 -0.03 6.05
N THR A 310 14.02 -0.60 4.90
CA THR A 310 13.38 -1.81 4.38
C THR A 310 13.46 -2.95 5.39
N THR A 311 12.30 -3.35 5.92
CA THR A 311 12.20 -4.45 6.87
C THR A 311 11.09 -5.41 6.46
N TYR A 312 11.30 -6.68 6.76
CA TYR A 312 10.34 -7.74 6.45
C TYR A 312 9.53 -8.15 7.68
N SER A 313 9.68 -7.42 8.80
CA SER A 313 9.06 -7.72 10.08
C SER A 313 8.89 -6.46 10.93
N VAL A 314 7.74 -5.83 10.77
CA VAL A 314 7.20 -4.74 11.60
C VAL A 314 6.12 -5.32 12.49
N ILE A 315 6.13 -4.97 13.77
CA ILE A 315 5.20 -5.44 14.77
C ILE A 315 4.29 -4.29 15.19
N VAL A 316 2.98 -4.56 15.23
CA VAL A 316 1.99 -3.71 15.90
C VAL A 316 1.19 -4.57 16.88
N ARG A 317 0.80 -3.97 18.00
CA ARG A 317 0.05 -4.65 19.06
C ARG A 317 -1.22 -3.90 19.38
N SER A 318 -2.28 -4.63 19.69
CA SER A 318 -3.53 -4.10 20.22
C SER A 318 -3.89 -4.81 21.51
N THR A 319 -4.35 -4.06 22.52
CA THR A 319 -4.80 -4.60 23.82
C THR A 319 -6.28 -4.36 24.07
N ASP A 320 -7.02 -3.88 23.06
CA ASP A 320 -8.44 -3.53 23.14
C ASP A 320 -9.27 -4.29 22.10
N GLY A 321 -8.79 -5.47 21.71
CA GLY A 321 -9.43 -6.33 20.72
C GLY A 321 -9.34 -5.77 19.30
N GLY A 322 -8.25 -5.08 18.97
CA GLY A 322 -7.94 -4.59 17.62
C GLY A 322 -8.58 -3.25 17.24
N LYS A 323 -9.07 -2.48 18.22
CA LYS A 323 -9.67 -1.16 17.97
C LYS A 323 -8.60 -0.08 17.83
N THR A 324 -7.53 -0.18 18.62
CA THR A 324 -6.34 0.67 18.50
C THR A 324 -5.08 -0.18 18.40
N TRP A 325 -4.07 0.37 17.74
CA TRP A 325 -2.79 -0.29 17.47
C TRP A 325 -1.63 0.56 17.97
N SER A 326 -0.61 -0.09 18.52
CA SER A 326 0.63 0.55 18.94
C SER A 326 1.36 1.19 17.76
N SER A 327 2.29 2.10 18.05
CA SER A 327 3.27 2.52 17.05
C SER A 327 4.00 1.30 16.47
N PRO A 328 4.27 1.28 15.15
CA PRO A 328 4.98 0.19 14.52
C PRO A 328 6.40 0.03 15.08
N TYR A 329 6.78 -1.20 15.42
CA TYR A 329 8.10 -1.56 15.93
C TYR A 329 8.84 -2.44 14.92
N ASP A 330 10.01 -2.01 14.45
CA ASP A 330 10.86 -2.85 13.60
C ASP A 330 11.58 -3.88 14.46
N ILE A 331 11.38 -5.17 14.18
CA ILE A 331 11.98 -6.23 15.00
C ILE A 331 13.51 -6.15 15.05
N ARG A 332 14.12 -5.54 14.02
CA ARG A 332 15.57 -5.35 13.92
C ARG A 332 16.14 -4.45 15.01
N ASP A 333 15.32 -3.67 15.71
CA ASP A 333 15.79 -2.74 16.74
C ASP A 333 16.25 -3.45 18.01
N CYS A 334 15.85 -4.71 18.24
CA CYS A 334 16.43 -5.55 19.30
C CYS A 334 17.69 -6.31 18.88
N MET A 335 18.12 -6.20 17.62
CA MET A 335 19.29 -6.91 17.10
C MET A 335 20.57 -6.12 17.33
N GLN A 336 21.68 -6.84 17.54
CA GLN A 336 23.00 -6.23 17.42
C GLN A 336 23.29 -5.87 15.96
N ALA A 337 24.01 -4.76 15.73
CA ALA A 337 24.29 -4.28 14.38
C ALA A 337 24.98 -5.33 13.48
N ALA A 338 25.85 -6.17 14.06
CA ALA A 338 26.54 -7.26 13.34
C ALA A 338 25.59 -8.37 12.87
N ASP A 339 24.52 -8.63 13.62
CA ASP A 339 23.48 -9.60 13.25
C ASP A 339 22.47 -8.97 12.29
N ARG A 340 22.01 -7.74 12.59
CA ARG A 340 21.05 -6.97 11.77
C ARG A 340 21.50 -6.80 10.33
N ASN A 341 22.79 -6.50 10.13
CA ASN A 341 23.37 -6.22 8.82
C ASN A 341 24.24 -7.36 8.29
N ARG A 342 24.04 -8.59 8.78
CA ARG A 342 24.85 -9.75 8.41
C ARG A 342 24.74 -10.04 6.92
N GLY A 343 25.83 -9.80 6.19
CA GLY A 343 25.88 -9.90 4.73
C GLY A 343 25.19 -8.76 3.98
N GLY A 344 24.82 -7.67 4.66
CA GLY A 344 24.16 -6.48 4.11
C GLY A 344 22.75 -6.25 4.67
N MET A 345 22.18 -5.08 4.40
CA MET A 345 20.87 -4.63 4.94
C MET A 345 19.66 -5.44 4.42
N ILE A 346 19.78 -6.09 3.26
CA ILE A 346 18.68 -6.87 2.66
C ILE A 346 18.83 -8.35 3.05
N PRO A 347 17.78 -8.98 3.60
CA PRO A 347 17.78 -10.39 3.95
C PRO A 347 18.14 -11.30 2.79
N LEU A 348 18.79 -12.42 3.10
CA LEU A 348 19.34 -13.37 2.13
C LEU A 348 18.31 -13.78 1.06
N SER A 349 17.07 -14.08 1.46
CA SER A 349 15.99 -14.51 0.55
C SER A 349 15.39 -13.40 -0.32
N HIS A 350 15.79 -12.13 -0.14
CA HIS A 350 15.29 -10.99 -0.94
C HIS A 350 16.38 -10.28 -1.76
N ARG A 351 17.66 -10.63 -1.58
CA ARG A 351 18.77 -10.02 -2.34
C ARG A 351 18.60 -10.16 -3.84
N TYR A 352 18.06 -11.28 -4.32
CA TYR A 352 17.80 -11.51 -5.74
C TYR A 352 16.96 -10.41 -6.41
N LYS A 353 16.13 -9.73 -5.62
CA LYS A 353 15.18 -8.73 -6.05
C LYS A 353 15.66 -7.30 -5.78
N PHE A 354 16.12 -7.04 -4.56
CA PHE A 354 16.43 -5.68 -4.09
C PHE A 354 17.92 -5.39 -3.87
N GLY A 355 18.78 -6.40 -3.99
CA GLY A 355 20.22 -6.25 -3.92
C GLY A 355 20.96 -7.28 -4.79
N PRO A 356 20.65 -7.40 -6.11
CA PRO A 356 21.13 -8.52 -6.93
C PRO A 356 22.64 -8.54 -7.15
N LYS A 357 23.34 -7.44 -6.83
CA LYS A 357 24.81 -7.35 -6.85
C LYS A 357 25.44 -7.86 -5.55
N ASN A 358 24.67 -7.99 -4.47
CA ASN A 358 25.15 -8.52 -3.21
C ASN A 358 25.10 -10.05 -3.24
N LEU A 359 26.27 -10.66 -3.42
CA LEU A 359 26.44 -12.11 -3.48
C LEU A 359 26.91 -12.72 -2.15
N SER A 360 26.90 -11.93 -1.06
CA SER A 360 27.26 -12.46 0.25
C SER A 360 26.33 -13.64 0.61
N PRO A 361 26.87 -14.76 1.12
CA PRO A 361 26.05 -15.87 1.61
C PRO A 361 25.55 -15.63 3.04
N LEU A 362 26.06 -14.61 3.74
CA LEU A 362 25.80 -14.35 5.15
C LEU A 362 24.37 -13.83 5.36
N GLY A 363 23.66 -14.31 6.38
CA GLY A 363 22.29 -13.92 6.73
C GLY A 363 21.44 -15.09 7.23
N TYR A 364 20.16 -14.84 7.47
CA TYR A 364 19.24 -15.88 7.94
C TYR A 364 18.61 -16.64 6.77
N LYS A 365 18.61 -17.97 6.85
CA LYS A 365 18.07 -18.88 5.82
C LYS A 365 16.56 -19.08 5.97
N VAL A 366 15.83 -17.98 6.15
CA VAL A 366 14.37 -17.94 6.32
C VAL A 366 13.73 -17.00 5.30
N HIS A 367 12.53 -17.35 4.89
CA HIS A 367 11.65 -16.49 4.11
C HIS A 367 10.24 -16.53 4.70
N LEU A 368 9.59 -15.36 4.78
CA LEU A 368 8.25 -15.12 5.37
C LEU A 368 8.30 -15.00 6.89
N ASN A 369 7.15 -14.63 7.47
CA ASN A 369 6.94 -14.52 8.90
C ASN A 369 6.04 -15.67 9.38
N ALA A 370 6.42 -16.25 10.52
CA ALA A 370 5.62 -17.17 11.32
C ALA A 370 5.60 -16.68 12.76
N ILE A 371 4.42 -16.65 13.40
CA ILE A 371 4.28 -16.21 14.79
C ILE A 371 3.40 -17.17 15.59
N GLY A 372 3.67 -17.31 16.87
CA GLY A 372 2.87 -18.13 17.77
C GLY A 372 3.03 -17.74 19.23
N THR A 373 2.02 -18.07 20.02
CA THR A 373 2.03 -17.92 21.47
C THR A 373 2.30 -19.27 22.12
N MET A 374 3.31 -19.29 22.99
CA MET A 374 3.67 -20.41 23.84
C MET A 374 2.67 -20.54 24.98
N ARG A 375 2.53 -21.74 25.55
CA ARG A 375 1.60 -22.04 26.65
C ARG A 375 1.84 -21.22 27.91
N ASN A 376 3.05 -20.70 28.10
CA ASN A 376 3.39 -19.80 29.20
C ASN A 376 3.11 -18.31 28.90
N GLY A 377 2.50 -17.99 27.75
CA GLY A 377 2.22 -16.63 27.30
C GLY A 377 3.37 -15.93 26.57
N ALA A 378 4.56 -16.53 26.51
CA ALA A 378 5.63 -15.99 25.67
C ALA A 378 5.26 -16.07 24.19
N VAL A 379 5.78 -15.15 23.38
CA VAL A 379 5.51 -15.06 21.95
C VAL A 379 6.80 -15.30 21.19
N ILE A 380 6.72 -16.17 20.19
CA ILE A 380 7.85 -16.53 19.32
C ILE A 380 7.55 -16.08 17.89
N LEU A 381 8.54 -15.46 17.25
CA LEU A 381 8.50 -14.98 15.88
C LEU A 381 9.69 -15.57 15.11
N VAL A 382 9.42 -16.20 13.98
CA VAL A 382 10.43 -16.61 13.00
C VAL A 382 10.23 -15.78 11.75
N SER A 383 11.29 -15.13 11.26
CA SER A 383 11.21 -14.19 10.16
C SER A 383 12.45 -14.21 9.25
N ASN A 384 12.39 -13.42 8.18
CA ASN A 384 13.52 -13.10 7.33
C ASN A 384 14.79 -12.61 8.07
N HIS A 385 14.66 -12.15 9.32
CA HIS A 385 15.74 -11.64 10.15
C HIS A 385 16.20 -12.60 11.25
N GLY A 386 15.70 -13.84 11.27
CA GLY A 386 16.01 -14.83 12.30
C GLY A 386 14.84 -15.09 13.24
N VAL A 387 15.14 -15.48 14.48
CA VAL A 387 14.15 -15.87 15.48
C VAL A 387 14.15 -14.89 16.65
N PHE A 388 12.96 -14.56 17.14
CA PHE A 388 12.76 -13.56 18.18
C PHE A 388 11.76 -14.05 19.20
N ARG A 389 11.96 -13.67 20.45
CA ARG A 389 11.06 -14.01 21.55
C ARG A 389 10.70 -12.79 22.37
N SER A 390 9.44 -12.73 22.79
CA SER A 390 8.93 -11.80 23.78
C SER A 390 8.35 -12.61 24.94
N ASP A 391 8.67 -12.25 26.18
CA ASP A 391 8.09 -12.87 27.38
C ASP A 391 7.03 -11.95 28.04
N ASP A 392 6.64 -10.86 27.37
CA ASP A 392 5.80 -9.79 27.90
C ASP A 392 4.71 -9.36 26.90
N GLU A 393 4.11 -10.35 26.23
CA GLU A 393 3.01 -10.18 25.27
C GLU A 393 3.36 -9.25 24.10
N GLY A 394 4.59 -9.34 23.58
CA GLY A 394 5.05 -8.58 22.43
C GLY A 394 5.39 -7.11 22.74
N LYS A 395 5.60 -6.75 24.01
CA LYS A 395 6.05 -5.39 24.40
C LYS A 395 7.52 -5.19 24.13
N THR A 396 8.34 -6.16 24.51
CA THR A 396 9.78 -6.17 24.25
C THR A 396 10.18 -7.47 23.58
N TRP A 397 11.25 -7.41 22.79
CA TRP A 397 11.72 -8.53 21.99
C TRP A 397 13.21 -8.75 22.23
N ARG A 398 13.62 -10.02 22.24
CA ARG A 398 15.02 -10.41 22.15
C ARG A 398 15.25 -11.24 20.90
N HIS A 399 16.45 -11.12 20.35
CA HIS A 399 16.89 -11.87 19.19
C HIS A 399 17.62 -13.15 19.60
N LEU A 400 17.16 -14.30 19.10
CA LEU A 400 17.77 -15.63 19.28
C LEU A 400 18.77 -15.87 18.14
N LYS A 401 19.99 -15.36 18.35
CA LYS A 401 20.91 -14.93 17.28
C LYS A 401 21.35 -16.00 16.29
N THR A 402 21.39 -17.25 16.72
CA THR A 402 21.96 -18.37 15.96
C THR A 402 20.92 -19.18 15.20
N ALA A 403 19.65 -19.15 15.62
CA ALA A 403 18.60 -19.92 14.98
C ALA A 403 18.42 -19.49 13.51
N PHE A 404 18.46 -20.48 12.61
CA PHE A 404 18.43 -20.30 11.15
C PHE A 404 19.52 -19.41 10.53
N ARG A 405 20.55 -19.01 11.28
CA ARG A 405 21.70 -18.27 10.73
C ARG A 405 22.48 -19.16 9.78
N GLU A 406 23.05 -18.61 8.70
CA GLU A 406 23.61 -19.43 7.62
C GLU A 406 24.74 -20.39 8.06
N ASP A 407 25.45 -20.04 9.13
CA ASP A 407 26.56 -20.79 9.74
C ASP A 407 26.09 -21.79 10.82
N HIS A 408 24.81 -21.76 11.21
CA HIS A 408 24.19 -22.67 12.19
C HIS A 408 23.00 -23.44 11.59
N HIS A 409 22.74 -23.26 10.29
CA HIS A 409 21.64 -23.89 9.58
C HIS A 409 22.11 -24.49 8.25
N SER A 410 22.24 -25.82 8.23
CA SER A 410 22.56 -26.57 7.02
C SER A 410 21.36 -26.66 6.09
N GLY A 411 21.59 -26.61 4.77
CA GLY A 411 20.54 -26.80 3.78
C GLY A 411 20.02 -25.50 3.13
N PRO A 412 18.94 -25.62 2.33
CA PRO A 412 18.34 -24.50 1.60
C PRO A 412 17.60 -23.52 2.51
N ILE A 413 17.08 -22.44 1.94
CA ILE A 413 16.24 -21.48 2.66
C ILE A 413 14.88 -22.11 2.92
N VAL A 414 14.40 -22.03 4.17
CA VAL A 414 13.04 -22.43 4.53
C VAL A 414 12.06 -21.28 4.30
N TYR A 415 10.97 -21.58 3.62
CA TYR A 415 9.82 -20.71 3.43
C TYR A 415 8.75 -21.16 4.41
N VAL A 416 8.52 -20.35 5.43
CA VAL A 416 7.71 -20.75 6.57
C VAL A 416 6.21 -20.50 6.33
N GLY A 417 5.39 -21.34 6.93
CA GLY A 417 3.96 -21.08 7.13
C GLY A 417 3.72 -19.96 8.14
N PRO A 418 2.47 -19.49 8.29
CA PRO A 418 2.15 -18.32 9.11
C PRO A 418 2.14 -18.58 10.63
N ARG A 419 2.04 -19.85 11.07
CA ARG A 419 1.83 -20.22 12.49
C ARG A 419 3.01 -20.98 13.07
N ILE A 420 3.29 -20.72 14.35
CA ILE A 420 4.12 -21.58 15.22
C ILE A 420 3.19 -22.21 16.27
N ILE A 421 3.27 -23.52 16.42
CA ILE A 421 2.45 -24.29 17.37
C ILE A 421 3.31 -24.67 18.56
N ASP A 422 2.85 -24.45 19.79
CA ASP A 422 3.48 -24.99 21.00
C ASP A 422 2.76 -26.26 21.46
N ASP A 423 3.36 -27.41 21.17
CA ASP A 423 2.88 -28.72 21.58
C ASP A 423 3.53 -29.17 22.91
N PRO A 424 2.77 -29.74 23.85
CA PRO A 424 3.29 -30.13 25.15
C PRO A 424 4.38 -31.19 25.16
N LYS A 425 4.43 -32.05 24.14
CA LYS A 425 5.41 -33.14 24.03
C LYS A 425 6.51 -32.81 23.03
N LEU A 426 6.16 -32.11 21.96
CA LEU A 426 7.05 -31.86 20.84
C LEU A 426 7.72 -30.49 20.91
N GLY A 427 7.29 -29.60 21.79
CA GLY A 427 7.79 -28.23 21.88
C GLY A 427 7.24 -27.35 20.75
N LEU A 428 8.02 -26.37 20.31
CA LEU A 428 7.62 -25.46 19.24
C LEU A 428 7.76 -26.14 17.88
N LEU A 429 6.73 -26.00 17.07
CA LEU A 429 6.63 -26.59 15.74
C LEU A 429 6.41 -25.50 14.69
N LEU A 430 7.25 -25.52 13.67
CA LEU A 430 7.23 -24.59 12.55
C LEU A 430 7.20 -25.38 11.24
N PHE A 431 6.12 -25.22 10.48
CA PHE A 431 5.95 -25.88 9.20
C PHE A 431 6.40 -24.99 8.05
N GLY A 432 6.94 -25.58 6.99
CA GLY A 432 7.40 -24.86 5.82
C GLY A 432 7.71 -25.75 4.62
N HIS A 433 8.39 -25.17 3.64
CA HIS A 433 9.02 -25.89 2.55
C HIS A 433 10.42 -25.33 2.29
N HIS A 434 11.32 -26.13 1.75
CA HIS A 434 12.63 -25.65 1.33
C HIS A 434 12.59 -25.18 -0.13
N THR A 435 13.26 -24.06 -0.40
CA THR A 435 13.51 -23.59 -1.76
C THR A 435 15.00 -23.58 -2.05
N LYS A 436 15.42 -24.31 -3.09
CA LYS A 436 16.79 -24.29 -3.61
C LYS A 436 16.98 -23.07 -4.50
N TYR A 437 17.99 -22.26 -4.18
CA TYR A 437 18.32 -21.09 -4.97
C TYR A 437 19.30 -21.47 -6.07
N LYS A 438 19.07 -20.97 -7.29
CA LYS A 438 19.96 -21.12 -8.45
C LYS A 438 20.36 -19.73 -8.93
N ASN A 439 21.65 -19.49 -9.11
CA ASN A 439 22.19 -18.18 -9.49
C ASN A 439 21.66 -17.04 -8.59
N HIS A 440 21.62 -17.28 -7.27
CA HIS A 440 21.12 -16.35 -6.25
C HIS A 440 19.64 -15.97 -6.40
N ARG A 441 18.84 -16.73 -7.13
CA ARG A 441 17.38 -16.56 -7.27
C ARG A 441 16.63 -17.78 -6.74
N PRO A 442 15.41 -17.62 -6.20
CA PRO A 442 14.54 -18.75 -5.89
C PRO A 442 14.38 -19.63 -7.13
N GLY A 443 14.70 -20.93 -6.98
CA GLY A 443 14.67 -21.90 -8.06
C GLY A 443 13.62 -22.97 -7.80
N THR A 444 14.05 -24.12 -7.30
CA THR A 444 13.20 -25.31 -7.17
C THR A 444 12.72 -25.48 -5.73
N ILE A 445 11.40 -25.61 -5.56
CA ILE A 445 10.79 -26.03 -4.30
C ILE A 445 11.08 -27.52 -4.09
N VAL A 446 11.58 -27.88 -2.90
CA VAL A 446 11.81 -29.26 -2.51
C VAL A 446 10.46 -29.92 -2.20
N ARG A 447 10.24 -31.13 -2.74
CA ARG A 447 9.00 -31.90 -2.61
C ARG A 447 8.90 -32.58 -1.26
N GLU A 448 8.69 -31.79 -0.22
CA GLU A 448 8.55 -32.27 1.15
C GLU A 448 7.69 -31.31 1.97
N LEU A 449 7.24 -31.78 3.12
CA LEU A 449 6.86 -30.91 4.23
C LEU A 449 8.06 -30.77 5.15
N ALA A 450 8.57 -29.54 5.30
CA ALA A 450 9.61 -29.27 6.28
C ALA A 450 8.94 -28.98 7.64
N LEU A 451 9.29 -29.77 8.65
CA LEU A 451 8.86 -29.54 10.02
C LEU A 451 10.07 -29.23 10.90
N TYR A 452 10.09 -28.05 11.48
CA TYR A 452 11.10 -27.62 12.43
C TYR A 452 10.58 -27.76 13.86
N GLN A 453 11.37 -28.41 14.71
CA GLN A 453 11.06 -28.65 16.11
C GLN A 453 12.06 -27.95 17.02
N SER A 454 11.58 -27.21 18.02
CA SER A 454 12.43 -26.63 19.08
C SER A 454 11.93 -27.04 20.47
N GLN A 455 12.84 -27.55 21.30
CA GLN A 455 12.56 -27.95 22.69
C GLN A 455 13.08 -26.96 23.73
N ASP A 456 13.80 -25.93 23.29
CA ASP A 456 14.48 -24.94 24.14
C ASP A 456 13.87 -23.53 24.02
N GLY A 457 12.61 -23.45 23.57
CA GLY A 457 11.90 -22.18 23.45
C GLY A 457 12.37 -21.29 22.30
N GLY A 458 12.91 -21.91 21.24
CA GLY A 458 13.24 -21.27 19.96
C GLY A 458 14.73 -21.03 19.71
N GLU A 459 15.61 -21.39 20.65
CA GLU A 459 17.07 -21.16 20.54
C GLU A 459 17.70 -22.08 19.49
N SER A 460 17.25 -23.34 19.41
CA SER A 460 17.66 -24.31 18.40
C SER A 460 16.46 -25.01 17.76
N TRP A 461 16.62 -25.39 16.48
CA TRP A 461 15.57 -26.00 15.69
C TRP A 461 16.09 -27.19 14.90
N ASN A 462 15.48 -28.35 15.11
CA ASN A 462 15.76 -29.58 14.39
C ASN A 462 14.79 -29.73 13.22
N ASN A 463 15.33 -29.92 12.02
CA ASN A 463 14.53 -30.18 10.82
C ASN A 463 14.18 -31.66 10.70
N ILE A 464 12.89 -31.93 10.52
CA ILE A 464 12.32 -33.22 10.15
C ILE A 464 11.68 -33.02 8.77
N SER A 465 12.36 -33.50 7.73
CA SER A 465 11.77 -33.55 6.39
C SER A 465 10.81 -34.72 6.30
N MET A 466 9.60 -34.43 5.84
CA MET A 466 8.55 -35.43 5.68
C MET A 466 8.22 -35.56 4.19
N PRO A 467 8.41 -36.76 3.59
CA PRO A 467 8.15 -36.95 2.17
C PRO A 467 6.65 -36.78 1.89
N LEU A 468 6.34 -36.17 0.75
CA LEU A 468 4.98 -36.02 0.22
C LEU A 468 4.86 -36.76 -1.11
N PRO A 469 3.64 -37.11 -1.55
CA PRO A 469 3.41 -37.65 -2.88
C PRO A 469 3.97 -36.75 -3.98
N ASP A 470 4.42 -37.32 -5.10
CA ASP A 470 5.08 -36.57 -6.19
C ASP A 470 4.27 -35.40 -6.76
N TRP A 471 2.94 -35.52 -6.76
CA TRP A 471 2.03 -34.47 -7.24
C TRP A 471 1.85 -33.31 -6.24
N CYS A 472 2.19 -33.53 -4.96
CA CYS A 472 1.94 -32.62 -3.85
C CYS A 472 3.09 -31.61 -3.69
N HIS A 473 3.10 -30.59 -4.56
CA HIS A 473 4.07 -29.51 -4.52
C HIS A 473 3.61 -28.39 -3.57
N GLN A 474 3.59 -28.69 -2.27
CA GLN A 474 3.09 -27.77 -1.26
C GLN A 474 3.99 -26.53 -1.11
N ALA A 475 3.37 -25.36 -0.92
CA ALA A 475 4.06 -24.15 -0.51
C ALA A 475 3.26 -23.40 0.55
N GLU A 476 3.99 -22.75 1.46
CA GLU A 476 3.48 -21.89 2.54
C GLU A 476 2.39 -22.59 3.38
N PRO A 477 2.70 -23.76 3.98
CA PRO A 477 1.71 -24.58 4.63
C PRO A 477 1.24 -23.96 5.94
N ASN A 478 -0.07 -23.89 6.18
CA ASN A 478 -0.67 -23.45 7.43
C ASN A 478 -1.26 -24.65 8.17
N PHE A 479 -0.78 -24.91 9.37
CA PHE A 479 -1.15 -26.07 10.18
C PHE A 479 -1.79 -25.66 11.50
N ILE A 480 -2.71 -26.51 11.97
CA ILE A 480 -3.24 -26.50 13.32
C ILE A 480 -3.15 -27.90 13.92
N PHE A 481 -3.21 -27.99 15.24
CA PHE A 481 -3.32 -29.24 15.97
C PHE A 481 -4.74 -29.42 16.50
N HIS A 482 -5.34 -30.58 16.23
CA HIS A 482 -6.68 -30.92 16.69
C HIS A 482 -6.78 -32.42 16.97
N GLN A 483 -7.31 -32.79 18.15
CA GLN A 483 -7.58 -34.18 18.55
C GLN A 483 -6.41 -35.17 18.30
N GLY A 484 -5.16 -34.75 18.53
CA GLY A 484 -3.99 -35.63 18.40
C GLY A 484 -3.35 -35.66 17.02
N GLU A 485 -3.85 -34.88 16.07
CA GLU A 485 -3.35 -34.84 14.69
C GLU A 485 -3.13 -33.41 14.21
N PHE A 486 -2.24 -33.28 13.23
CA PHE A 486 -2.02 -32.05 12.50
C PHE A 486 -2.89 -32.02 11.26
N TYR A 487 -3.57 -30.89 11.07
CA TYR A 487 -4.40 -30.58 9.92
C TYR A 487 -3.80 -29.35 9.25
N GLY A 488 -3.60 -29.40 7.94
CA GLY A 488 -2.95 -28.33 7.20
C GLY A 488 -3.62 -28.01 5.89
N LEU A 489 -3.49 -26.76 5.47
CA LEU A 489 -3.75 -26.30 4.11
C LEU A 489 -2.48 -25.72 3.51
N ALA A 490 -2.24 -25.98 2.23
CA ALA A 490 -1.09 -25.45 1.52
C ALA A 490 -1.44 -25.18 0.05
N ARG A 491 -0.66 -24.31 -0.59
CA ARG A 491 -0.77 -24.06 -2.02
C ARG A 491 -0.24 -25.27 -2.78
N ASN A 492 -0.90 -25.70 -3.84
CA ASN A 492 -0.23 -26.53 -4.84
C ASN A 492 0.49 -25.63 -5.86
N GLN A 493 1.79 -25.86 -6.07
CA GLN A 493 2.57 -25.12 -7.06
C GLN A 493 2.49 -25.72 -8.47
N THR A 494 1.88 -26.90 -8.62
CA THR A 494 1.69 -27.57 -9.93
C THR A 494 0.26 -27.52 -10.42
N THR A 495 -0.71 -27.41 -9.52
CA THR A 495 -2.13 -27.33 -9.86
C THR A 495 -2.76 -26.04 -9.32
N ARG A 496 -4.05 -25.86 -9.57
CA ARG A 496 -4.81 -24.69 -9.10
C ARG A 496 -5.61 -24.96 -7.84
N HIS A 497 -5.42 -26.13 -7.23
CA HIS A 497 -6.12 -26.57 -6.03
C HIS A 497 -5.32 -26.18 -4.78
N LEU A 498 -6.03 -25.85 -3.70
CA LEU A 498 -5.42 -25.96 -2.38
C LEU A 498 -5.28 -27.44 -2.02
N ILE A 499 -4.20 -27.76 -1.32
CA ILE A 499 -3.92 -29.09 -0.79
C ILE A 499 -4.33 -29.09 0.68
N GLN A 500 -5.04 -30.11 1.11
CA GLN A 500 -5.19 -30.42 2.51
C GLN A 500 -4.26 -31.56 2.92
N LEU A 501 -3.71 -31.44 4.13
CA LEU A 501 -2.73 -32.35 4.71
C LEU A 501 -3.22 -32.82 6.08
N ARG A 502 -3.11 -34.11 6.38
CA ARG A 502 -3.38 -34.66 7.71
C ARG A 502 -2.29 -35.62 8.12
N GLY A 503 -1.82 -35.53 9.36
CA GLY A 503 -0.79 -36.45 9.85
C GLY A 503 -0.71 -36.47 11.36
N LYS A 504 0.04 -37.46 11.87
CA LYS A 504 0.39 -37.56 13.29
C LYS A 504 1.84 -37.14 13.50
N PRO A 505 2.20 -36.67 14.70
CA PRO A 505 3.59 -36.57 15.10
C PRO A 505 4.37 -37.85 14.78
N GLY A 506 5.45 -37.75 13.99
CA GLY A 506 6.31 -38.90 13.65
C GLY A 506 5.73 -39.91 12.64
N ALA A 507 4.59 -39.61 11.99
CA ALA A 507 3.99 -40.47 10.96
C ALA A 507 3.95 -39.78 9.58
N SER A 508 3.56 -40.50 8.53
CA SER A 508 3.35 -39.91 7.20
C SER A 508 2.14 -38.96 7.17
N PHE A 509 2.19 -37.97 6.28
CA PHE A 509 1.07 -37.08 6.00
C PHE A 509 0.26 -37.60 4.81
N GLU A 510 -1.05 -37.71 5.00
CA GLU A 510 -2.03 -37.86 3.92
C GLU A 510 -2.21 -36.51 3.24
N ALA A 511 -2.19 -36.49 1.90
CA ALA A 511 -2.41 -35.29 1.09
C ALA A 511 -3.58 -35.50 0.12
N LYS A 512 -4.45 -34.50 -0.03
CA LYS A 512 -5.49 -34.45 -1.06
C LYS A 512 -5.66 -33.04 -1.62
N GLU A 513 -5.97 -32.95 -2.91
CA GLU A 513 -6.45 -31.70 -3.49
C GLU A 513 -7.89 -31.44 -3.06
N THR A 514 -8.18 -30.20 -2.71
CA THR A 514 -9.51 -29.73 -2.33
C THR A 514 -10.30 -29.28 -3.56
N ASN A 515 -11.61 -29.12 -3.40
CA ASN A 515 -12.46 -28.43 -4.39
C ASN A 515 -12.27 -26.90 -4.41
N MET A 516 -11.41 -26.33 -3.55
CA MET A 516 -11.08 -24.90 -3.53
C MET A 516 -10.06 -24.58 -4.64
N ILE A 517 -10.55 -24.11 -5.79
CA ILE A 517 -9.79 -23.87 -7.02
C ILE A 517 -9.74 -22.36 -7.34
N SER A 518 -8.58 -21.87 -7.79
CA SER A 518 -8.43 -20.50 -8.33
C SER A 518 -8.26 -20.50 -9.85
N LYS A 519 -8.71 -19.43 -10.55
CA LYS A 519 -8.55 -19.35 -12.02
C LYS A 519 -7.08 -19.16 -12.45
N ARG A 520 -6.21 -18.59 -11.61
CA ARG A 520 -4.81 -18.29 -11.96
C ARG A 520 -3.79 -18.99 -11.07
N SER A 521 -3.80 -18.73 -9.77
CA SER A 521 -2.87 -19.31 -8.80
C SER A 521 -3.48 -19.24 -7.40
N VAL A 522 -3.37 -20.35 -6.68
CA VAL A 522 -3.79 -20.43 -5.28
C VAL A 522 -2.83 -19.63 -4.42
N ASP A 523 -3.40 -18.81 -3.55
CA ASP A 523 -2.67 -18.03 -2.56
C ASP A 523 -2.65 -18.76 -1.21
N THR A 524 -1.84 -18.28 -0.26
CA THR A 524 -1.84 -18.77 1.12
C THR A 524 -3.25 -18.65 1.71
N SER A 525 -3.67 -19.68 2.44
CA SER A 525 -4.98 -19.70 3.10
C SER A 525 -4.83 -19.88 4.60
N ASP A 526 -5.77 -19.29 5.34
CA ASP A 526 -5.85 -19.54 6.75
C ASP A 526 -6.62 -20.83 7.04
N LEU A 527 -6.23 -21.57 8.09
CA LEU A 527 -6.96 -22.73 8.60
C LEU A 527 -7.14 -22.59 10.10
N ILE A 528 -8.37 -22.81 10.57
CA ILE A 528 -8.71 -22.92 11.99
C ILE A 528 -9.62 -24.13 12.23
N PHE A 529 -9.69 -24.57 13.48
CA PHE A 529 -10.81 -25.35 13.97
C PHE A 529 -11.75 -24.39 14.71
N ASN A 530 -13.00 -24.30 14.29
CA ASN A 530 -13.99 -23.45 14.91
C ASN A 530 -14.80 -24.27 15.93
N PRO A 531 -14.62 -24.05 17.25
CA PRO A 531 -15.30 -24.84 18.26
C PRO A 531 -16.80 -24.52 18.38
N VAL A 532 -17.28 -23.42 17.79
CA VAL A 532 -18.70 -23.05 17.80
C VAL A 532 -19.47 -23.84 16.74
N THR A 533 -18.89 -23.99 15.54
CA THR A 533 -19.51 -24.75 14.43
C THR A 533 -19.12 -26.22 14.46
N GLY A 534 -18.03 -26.58 15.14
CA GLY A 534 -17.46 -27.92 15.15
C GLY A 534 -16.70 -28.28 13.86
N ASN A 535 -16.48 -27.31 12.98
CA ASN A 535 -15.88 -27.51 11.67
C ASN A 535 -14.45 -26.97 11.60
N PHE A 536 -13.67 -27.52 10.67
CA PHE A 536 -12.50 -26.83 10.15
C PHE A 536 -12.97 -25.73 9.21
N GLU A 537 -12.39 -24.54 9.35
CA GLU A 537 -12.71 -23.39 8.50
C GLU A 537 -11.45 -22.88 7.82
N ALA A 538 -11.57 -22.62 6.53
CA ALA A 538 -10.52 -22.08 5.70
C ALA A 538 -10.87 -20.68 5.23
N VAL A 539 -9.97 -19.72 5.46
CA VAL A 539 -10.09 -18.40 4.85
C VAL A 539 -9.14 -18.34 3.67
N GLN A 540 -9.71 -18.41 2.47
CA GLN A 540 -8.97 -18.45 1.22
C GLN A 540 -9.00 -17.07 0.56
N SER A 541 -7.84 -16.51 0.25
CA SER A 541 -7.75 -15.44 -0.75
C SER A 541 -7.69 -16.02 -2.18
N ASP A 542 -8.55 -15.55 -3.08
CA ASP A 542 -8.45 -15.80 -4.51
C ASP A 542 -8.01 -14.54 -5.26
N ARG A 543 -6.78 -14.58 -5.74
CA ARG A 543 -6.17 -13.50 -6.53
C ARG A 543 -6.86 -13.29 -7.87
N SER A 544 -7.55 -14.29 -8.41
CA SER A 544 -8.14 -14.19 -9.74
C SER A 544 -9.42 -13.34 -9.72
N SER A 545 -10.27 -13.58 -8.72
CA SER A 545 -11.49 -12.82 -8.49
C SER A 545 -11.33 -11.64 -7.53
N MET A 546 -10.11 -11.41 -7.02
CA MET A 546 -9.81 -10.36 -6.04
C MET A 546 -10.72 -10.44 -4.81
N SER A 547 -10.78 -11.63 -4.21
CA SER A 547 -11.66 -11.92 -3.08
C SER A 547 -11.02 -12.66 -1.91
N ILE A 548 -11.74 -12.63 -0.78
CA ILE A 548 -11.51 -13.49 0.38
C ILE A 548 -12.78 -14.31 0.63
N ASN A 549 -12.63 -15.62 0.74
CA ASN A 549 -13.71 -16.59 0.85
C ASN A 549 -13.56 -17.41 2.13
N LEU A 550 -14.67 -17.72 2.78
CA LEU A 550 -14.76 -18.64 3.89
C LEU A 550 -15.28 -19.99 3.39
N PHE A 551 -14.53 -21.05 3.65
CA PHE A 551 -14.95 -22.41 3.44
C PHE A 551 -14.99 -23.19 4.75
N SER A 552 -15.81 -24.24 4.81
CA SER A 552 -15.85 -25.16 5.95
C SER A 552 -15.83 -26.63 5.53
N ILE A 553 -15.32 -27.49 6.40
CA ILE A 553 -15.46 -28.94 6.31
C ILE A 553 -15.53 -29.52 7.73
N SER A 554 -16.42 -30.48 7.93
CA SER A 554 -16.53 -31.15 9.22
C SER A 554 -15.42 -32.20 9.39
N PRO A 555 -15.01 -32.53 10.63
CA PRO A 555 -13.94 -33.49 10.88
C PRO A 555 -14.16 -34.87 10.24
N GLU A 556 -15.40 -35.36 10.25
CA GLU A 556 -15.79 -36.63 9.64
C GLU A 556 -15.72 -36.60 8.11
N LYS A 557 -15.92 -35.43 7.49
CA LYS A 557 -15.82 -35.24 6.05
C LYS A 557 -14.42 -34.89 5.59
N TRP A 558 -13.45 -34.63 6.47
CA TRP A 558 -12.08 -34.24 6.07
C TRP A 558 -11.53 -35.09 4.92
N LYS A 559 -11.72 -36.41 4.95
CA LYS A 559 -11.20 -37.32 3.93
C LYS A 559 -11.79 -37.11 2.52
N THR A 560 -12.92 -36.42 2.36
CA THR A 560 -13.52 -36.15 1.05
C THR A 560 -12.79 -35.05 0.29
N ALA A 561 -12.17 -34.11 1.02
CA ALA A 561 -11.62 -32.87 0.48
C ALA A 561 -12.62 -31.97 -0.28
N ASP A 562 -13.91 -32.17 0.00
CA ASP A 562 -15.00 -31.39 -0.55
C ASP A 562 -15.43 -30.34 0.48
N TRP A 563 -14.89 -29.14 0.34
CA TRP A 563 -15.13 -28.02 1.24
C TRP A 563 -16.35 -27.21 0.79
N LYS A 564 -17.20 -26.85 1.74
CA LYS A 564 -18.37 -26.03 1.47
C LYS A 564 -17.97 -24.56 1.51
N LEU A 565 -18.26 -23.80 0.46
CA LEU A 565 -18.20 -22.33 0.52
C LEU A 565 -19.30 -21.85 1.48
N GLU A 566 -18.91 -21.11 2.52
CA GLU A 566 -19.82 -20.59 3.56
C GLU A 566 -20.11 -19.10 3.40
N CYS A 567 -19.15 -18.30 2.92
CA CYS A 567 -19.33 -16.86 2.81
C CYS A 567 -18.25 -16.21 1.93
N ARG A 568 -18.63 -15.14 1.23
CA ARG A 568 -17.73 -14.20 0.57
C ARG A 568 -17.39 -13.09 1.57
N LEU A 569 -16.19 -13.12 2.13
CA LEU A 569 -15.79 -12.21 3.22
C LEU A 569 -15.37 -10.83 2.70
N LEU A 570 -14.83 -10.76 1.49
CA LEU A 570 -14.41 -9.52 0.85
C LEU A 570 -14.38 -9.70 -0.68
N ASP A 571 -14.82 -8.68 -1.39
CA ASP A 571 -14.51 -8.44 -2.80
C ASP A 571 -13.81 -7.10 -2.93
N ARG A 572 -12.87 -7.02 -3.88
CA ARG A 572 -12.12 -5.81 -4.16
C ARG A 572 -12.11 -5.52 -5.66
N LYS A 573 -12.38 -4.27 -6.02
CA LYS A 573 -12.21 -3.80 -7.41
C LYS A 573 -10.76 -3.89 -7.83
N GLY A 574 -10.48 -4.47 -8.99
CA GLY A 574 -9.15 -4.39 -9.60
C GLY A 574 -8.73 -5.68 -10.31
N ILE A 575 -7.52 -5.64 -10.88
CA ILE A 575 -6.96 -6.74 -11.65
C ILE A 575 -5.64 -7.16 -11.01
N PHE A 576 -5.53 -8.43 -10.66
CA PHE A 576 -4.35 -8.96 -9.99
C PHE A 576 -3.06 -8.71 -10.77
N TYR A 577 -2.10 -8.12 -10.05
CA TYR A 577 -0.79 -7.69 -10.48
C TYR A 577 -0.76 -6.55 -11.52
N ALA A 578 -1.91 -5.95 -11.82
CA ALA A 578 -2.03 -4.74 -12.64
C ALA A 578 -2.42 -3.53 -11.77
N THR A 579 -3.61 -3.58 -11.16
CA THR A 579 -4.14 -2.51 -10.30
C THR A 579 -4.34 -2.96 -8.85
N ALA A 580 -4.14 -4.25 -8.57
CA ALA A 580 -4.28 -4.85 -7.26
C ALA A 580 -3.17 -5.88 -7.00
N ASP A 581 -2.69 -5.99 -5.77
CA ASP A 581 -1.89 -7.13 -5.32
C ASP A 581 -2.80 -8.30 -4.88
N GLY A 582 -2.28 -9.33 -4.23
CA GLY A 582 -3.05 -10.33 -3.47
C GLY A 582 -3.37 -9.86 -2.04
N PHE A 583 -3.98 -10.76 -1.25
CA PHE A 583 -4.37 -10.47 0.14
C PHE A 583 -3.57 -11.22 1.20
N HIS A 584 -3.02 -12.40 0.87
CA HIS A 584 -2.34 -13.33 1.79
C HIS A 584 -3.06 -13.45 3.15
N THR A 585 -4.02 -14.37 3.23
CA THR A 585 -4.68 -14.72 4.51
C THR A 585 -3.92 -15.85 5.19
N GLY A 586 -3.49 -15.64 6.44
CA GLY A 586 -2.84 -16.68 7.24
C GLY A 586 -2.54 -16.22 8.66
N GLY A 587 -2.55 -17.16 9.61
CA GLY A 587 -2.24 -16.84 11.01
C GLY A 587 -3.32 -15.96 11.65
N SER A 588 -4.59 -16.23 11.36
CA SER A 588 -5.71 -15.53 12.02
C SER A 588 -5.77 -15.86 13.51
N VAL A 589 -6.45 -15.02 14.29
CA VAL A 589 -6.68 -15.25 15.72
C VAL A 589 -8.14 -15.63 15.95
N VAL A 590 -8.37 -16.76 16.63
CA VAL A 590 -9.68 -17.12 17.17
C VAL A 590 -9.74 -16.67 18.62
N ASP A 591 -10.65 -15.74 18.93
CA ASP A 591 -10.87 -15.25 20.29
C ASP A 591 -12.18 -15.83 20.84
N LEU A 592 -12.05 -16.88 21.66
CA LEU A 592 -13.20 -17.57 22.25
C LEU A 592 -13.90 -16.74 23.33
N GLN A 593 -13.22 -15.77 23.93
CA GLN A 593 -13.81 -14.92 24.96
C GLN A 593 -14.82 -13.95 24.36
N THR A 594 -14.51 -13.42 23.18
CA THR A 594 -15.38 -12.49 22.43
C THR A 594 -16.21 -13.19 21.36
N GLY A 595 -15.94 -14.47 21.08
CA GLY A 595 -16.68 -15.28 20.11
C GLY A 595 -16.42 -14.90 18.65
N VAL A 596 -15.25 -14.31 18.36
CA VAL A 596 -14.89 -13.80 17.02
C VAL A 596 -13.61 -14.42 16.49
N GLN A 597 -13.43 -14.33 15.17
CA GLN A 597 -12.15 -14.53 14.51
C GLN A 597 -11.67 -13.20 13.92
N HIS A 598 -10.39 -12.88 14.15
CA HIS A 598 -9.67 -11.81 13.48
C HIS A 598 -8.79 -12.38 12.36
N VAL A 599 -9.15 -12.10 11.12
CA VAL A 599 -8.37 -12.42 9.92
C VAL A 599 -7.53 -11.20 9.55
N PHE A 600 -6.24 -11.40 9.33
CA PHE A 600 -5.34 -10.33 8.90
C PHE A 600 -4.94 -10.55 7.44
N PHE A 601 -4.93 -9.46 6.67
CA PHE A 601 -4.61 -9.48 5.25
C PHE A 601 -4.06 -8.12 4.82
N TYR A 602 -3.41 -8.06 3.66
CA TYR A 602 -2.98 -6.78 3.08
C TYR A 602 -3.79 -6.43 1.85
N SER A 603 -3.85 -5.14 1.50
CA SER A 603 -4.53 -4.69 0.29
C SER A 603 -3.86 -3.44 -0.27
N GLY A 604 -3.80 -3.34 -1.60
CA GLY A 604 -3.17 -2.23 -2.30
C GLY A 604 -2.64 -2.62 -3.67
N ALA A 605 -1.59 -1.92 -4.12
CA ALA A 605 -1.00 -2.09 -5.44
C ALA A 605 0.32 -2.89 -5.39
N PRO A 606 0.66 -3.62 -6.47
CA PRO A 606 1.86 -4.46 -6.53
C PRO A 606 3.17 -3.66 -6.48
N GLY A 607 3.15 -2.37 -6.84
CA GLY A 607 4.28 -1.46 -6.71
C GLY A 607 4.30 -0.64 -5.41
N GLY A 608 3.30 -0.81 -4.55
CA GLY A 608 2.98 0.15 -3.49
C GLY A 608 2.02 1.26 -3.97
N PRO A 609 1.29 1.92 -3.05
CA PRO A 609 1.21 1.59 -1.63
C PRO A 609 0.33 0.36 -1.37
N ALA A 610 0.57 -0.31 -0.24
CA ALA A 610 -0.29 -1.36 0.32
C ALA A 610 -0.34 -1.26 1.84
N GLY A 611 -1.51 -1.55 2.42
CA GLY A 611 -1.77 -1.46 3.87
C GLY A 611 -2.22 -2.79 4.44
N VAL A 612 -2.10 -2.93 5.76
CA VAL A 612 -2.55 -4.12 6.51
C VAL A 612 -3.92 -3.83 7.12
N PHE A 613 -4.82 -4.79 6.97
CA PHE A 613 -6.20 -4.75 7.41
C PHE A 613 -6.52 -5.97 8.27
N ARG A 614 -7.53 -5.78 9.11
CA ARG A 614 -8.16 -6.83 9.90
C ARG A 614 -9.61 -6.94 9.47
N LEU A 615 -10.06 -8.16 9.18
CA LEU A 615 -11.45 -8.54 9.11
C LEU A 615 -11.83 -9.30 10.38
N THR A 616 -12.74 -8.76 11.16
CA THR A 616 -13.34 -9.43 12.33
C THR A 616 -14.70 -10.00 11.92
N ARG A 617 -14.94 -11.27 12.25
CA ARG A 617 -16.25 -11.91 12.07
C ARG A 617 -16.65 -12.76 13.29
N PRO A 618 -17.94 -12.95 13.56
CA PRO A 618 -18.40 -13.94 14.53
C PRO A 618 -17.99 -15.37 14.15
N LEU A 619 -17.71 -16.22 15.14
CA LEU A 619 -17.45 -17.64 14.90
C LEU A 619 -18.68 -18.37 14.37
N LYS A 620 -19.89 -17.90 14.67
CA LYS A 620 -21.11 -18.40 14.02
C LYS A 620 -21.37 -17.61 12.72
N THR A 621 -20.72 -18.04 11.64
CA THR A 621 -20.95 -17.52 10.29
C THR A 621 -21.44 -18.66 9.40
N THR A 622 -22.72 -18.63 9.01
CA THR A 622 -23.33 -19.60 8.09
C THR A 622 -23.94 -18.86 6.89
N LEU A 623 -24.11 -19.56 5.76
CA LEU A 623 -24.66 -18.99 4.53
C LEU A 623 -26.18 -18.77 4.66
N LEU A 624 -26.72 -17.58 4.30
CA LEU A 624 -28.15 -17.27 4.42
C LEU A 624 -29.03 -17.96 3.36
N THR A 625 -28.53 -18.21 2.14
CA THR A 625 -29.29 -18.85 1.05
C THR A 625 -28.39 -19.55 0.02
N THR A 626 -28.86 -20.65 -0.58
CA THR A 626 -28.14 -21.41 -1.63
C THR A 626 -27.97 -20.67 -2.98
N ASP A 627 -28.51 -19.46 -3.13
CA ASP A 627 -28.60 -18.76 -4.43
C ASP A 627 -27.28 -18.15 -4.92
N CYS A 628 -26.28 -18.00 -4.05
CA CYS A 628 -24.94 -17.51 -4.44
C CYS A 628 -24.05 -18.61 -5.09
N GLN A 629 -24.58 -19.83 -5.33
CA GLN A 629 -23.89 -20.85 -6.14
C GLN A 629 -23.84 -20.52 -7.64
N THR A 630 -24.65 -19.57 -8.11
CA THR A 630 -24.84 -19.30 -9.55
C THR A 630 -23.71 -18.50 -10.22
N GLU A 631 -22.72 -17.99 -9.50
CA GLU A 631 -21.57 -17.30 -10.10
C GLU A 631 -20.35 -18.19 -10.37
N HIS A 632 -20.30 -19.41 -9.81
CA HIS A 632 -19.18 -20.32 -10.02
C HIS A 632 -19.24 -21.08 -11.36
N GLU A 633 -20.35 -21.00 -12.10
CA GLU A 633 -20.54 -21.71 -13.37
C GLU A 633 -20.20 -20.90 -14.63
N ASN A 634 -19.60 -19.69 -14.52
CA ASN A 634 -19.15 -18.89 -15.67
C ASN A 634 -17.64 -18.51 -15.68
#